data_AF-A0A849EMX5-F1
#
_entry.id   AF-A0A849EMX5-F1
#
_cell.length_a   1.000
_cell.length_b   1.000
_cell.length_c   1.000
_cell.angle_alpha   90.00
_cell.angle_beta   90.00
_cell.angle_gamma   90.00
#
_symmetry.space_group_name_H-M   'P 1'
#
loop_
_entity.id
_entity.type
_entity.pdbx_description
1 polymer ?
#
loop_
_entity_poly.entity_id
_entity_poly.type
_entity_poly.pdbx_seq_one_letter_code
_entity_poly.pdbx_strand_id
1 'polypeptide(L)'
;MLPQSVLVEGQIIGSEAATGLADLRIETWCLGEDELKPLAESQSDAQGRFVSALPLIPECDVQEGIVRFEFRIYDRGDLILTEVRELSVDHGPVPIQFFVPIAMSHQYPSDAAADASHEPHEVHGRIWGPIIEGANIRGVAYSLGSDGAEHALAQAFVGETPVDRGGVFKLQYDPFHHGSPASETRLVLQLVGPDDTLLIESSPVDMTRRRARVDLHMPGGKENPCEYELLEDRMFGEIEEGPAILDDLSADDLFELADEIDVEPERLALLQRVRALAVETGLPAPMFYALGGNGMSVELADLIDVPLAELHATITAAIDDGIVNETQVQGVASLLAQLSERVLDRVLETGPSSMGAGLGELIASADLPREVTRTILGRYQARSAGATEFWESLVAGDGGQEAVDEQVRSALEMAIDIGGLLGAESALVRKVLSLRKQGRWQMLEDLAEFDLDDWCQILESVYVSDGAVPDVSQMASVAAPMGQGAYEGSGQAFDIDTDSHILEAEFEEEFEEEYEAFDDDEDVPDDDDAFDEATDADDDADDDEQAEHDWVAVRAEAIRDTLEEAFPSRFIRKALHQSEVLSEGAHRLLERVPRHDLLSASIRERALQDPDLLEGYETIEAEFVIEEVEAVERVSRVTHHAEEVAVLVGTGMRSAQEIAAQPRRHFIDAYGEALGGRAQASRVHAQAQQAAGAS
;
A
#
# COMPACT_ATOMS: atom_id res chain seq x y z
N MET A 1 -4.94 10.35 8.44
CA MET A 1 -3.73 10.13 9.23
C MET A 1 -3.21 8.72 9.06
N LEU A 2 -1.95 8.55 8.65
CA LEU A 2 -1.25 7.28 8.88
C LEU A 2 -1.35 6.99 10.39
N PRO A 3 -1.60 5.74 10.80
CA PRO A 3 -1.66 5.42 12.22
C PRO A 3 -0.35 5.84 12.87
N GLN A 4 -0.40 6.51 14.03
CA GLN A 4 0.81 7.00 14.70
C GLN A 4 1.79 5.86 15.03
N SER A 5 1.28 4.63 15.10
CA SER A 5 2.08 3.42 15.20
C SER A 5 1.40 2.23 14.52
N VAL A 6 2.19 1.33 13.94
CA VAL A 6 1.73 0.00 13.53
C VAL A 6 1.88 -0.95 14.71
N LEU A 7 0.79 -1.60 15.12
CA LEU A 7 0.86 -2.64 16.13
C LEU A 7 1.29 -3.94 15.45
N VAL A 8 2.36 -4.54 15.94
CA VAL A 8 2.87 -5.81 15.46
C VAL A 8 2.70 -6.83 16.56
N GLU A 9 1.90 -7.86 16.27
CA GLU A 9 1.81 -9.05 17.11
C GLU A 9 2.66 -10.12 16.47
N GLY A 10 3.61 -10.67 17.20
CA GLY A 10 4.41 -11.73 16.63
C GLY A 10 4.67 -12.88 17.55
N GLN A 11 5.12 -13.98 16.95
CA GLN A 11 5.48 -15.19 17.66
C GLN A 11 6.84 -15.68 17.21
N ILE A 12 7.73 -15.88 18.18
CA ILE A 12 9.04 -16.48 17.98
C ILE A 12 8.95 -17.96 18.27
N ILE A 13 9.15 -18.77 17.23
CA ILE A 13 9.02 -20.20 17.27
C ILE A 13 10.42 -20.81 17.07
N GLY A 14 10.76 -21.77 17.91
CA GLY A 14 11.96 -22.58 17.74
C GLY A 14 11.84 -23.53 16.56
N SER A 15 12.79 -23.47 15.63
CA SER A 15 12.75 -24.23 14.37
C SER A 15 12.69 -25.77 14.52
N GLU A 16 13.10 -26.32 15.66
CA GLU A 16 13.14 -27.78 15.88
C GLU A 16 11.92 -28.34 16.61
N ALA A 17 11.32 -27.57 17.52
CA ALA A 17 10.29 -28.06 18.43
C ALA A 17 8.89 -27.49 18.15
N ALA A 18 8.78 -26.51 17.24
CA ALA A 18 7.57 -25.72 17.03
C ALA A 18 7.01 -25.11 18.33
N THR A 19 7.87 -24.94 19.35
CA THR A 19 7.52 -24.31 20.62
C THR A 19 7.93 -22.86 20.62
N GLY A 20 7.12 -22.01 21.25
CA GLY A 20 7.47 -20.61 21.48
C GLY A 20 8.75 -20.45 22.29
N LEU A 21 9.57 -19.45 21.95
CA LEU A 21 10.80 -19.12 22.66
C LEU A 21 10.62 -17.86 23.51
N ALA A 22 10.74 -18.03 24.82
CA ALA A 22 10.54 -16.98 25.81
C ALA A 22 11.79 -16.13 26.06
N ASP A 23 11.57 -14.95 26.66
CA ASP A 23 12.58 -14.03 27.16
C ASP A 23 13.53 -13.47 26.09
N LEU A 24 13.21 -13.60 24.80
CA LEU A 24 14.02 -13.04 23.72
C LEU A 24 13.70 -11.56 23.56
N ARG A 25 14.73 -10.74 23.44
CA ARG A 25 14.58 -9.31 23.16
C ARG A 25 14.42 -9.10 21.65
N ILE A 26 13.45 -8.31 21.24
CA ILE A 26 13.19 -7.94 19.85
C ILE A 26 13.39 -6.44 19.71
N GLU A 27 14.33 -6.03 18.88
CA GLU A 27 14.52 -4.65 18.46
C GLU A 27 13.99 -4.48 17.04
N THR A 28 13.26 -3.40 16.78
CA THR A 28 12.72 -3.10 15.44
C THR A 28 13.29 -1.79 14.93
N TRP A 29 13.70 -1.76 13.66
CA TRP A 29 14.42 -0.66 13.02
C TRP A 29 13.74 -0.28 11.69
N CYS A 30 13.74 1.00 11.31
CA CYS A 30 13.32 1.41 9.96
C CYS A 30 14.49 1.33 8.98
N LEU A 31 14.27 0.78 7.79
CA LEU A 31 15.28 0.75 6.73
C LEU A 31 15.37 2.12 6.04
N GLY A 32 16.42 2.88 6.31
CA GLY A 32 16.64 4.19 5.67
C GLY A 32 17.38 5.20 6.55
N GLU A 33 17.39 5.00 7.87
CA GLU A 33 18.12 5.88 8.80
C GLU A 33 19.56 5.41 9.07
N ASP A 34 20.47 6.37 9.14
CA ASP A 34 21.84 6.22 9.68
C ASP A 34 21.87 6.36 11.23
N GLU A 35 20.72 6.46 11.91
CA GLU A 35 20.64 6.60 13.36
C GLU A 35 20.89 5.28 14.13
N LEU A 36 21.48 5.41 15.33
CA LEU A 36 22.02 4.31 16.14
C LEU A 36 21.01 3.67 17.13
N LYS A 37 19.70 3.94 17.02
CA LYS A 37 18.71 3.49 18.02
C LYS A 37 17.51 2.76 17.40
N PRO A 38 17.03 1.65 18.01
CA PRO A 38 15.83 0.98 17.53
C PRO A 38 14.58 1.84 17.73
N LEU A 39 13.63 1.76 16.79
CA LEU A 39 12.32 2.40 16.87
C LEU A 39 11.49 1.85 18.04
N ALA A 40 11.57 0.54 18.26
CA ALA A 40 10.86 -0.14 19.33
C ALA A 40 11.68 -1.32 19.88
N GLU A 41 11.50 -1.60 21.16
CA GLU A 41 12.05 -2.76 21.86
C GLU A 41 10.91 -3.51 22.54
N SER A 42 10.85 -4.83 22.36
CA SER A 42 9.88 -5.71 23.01
C SER A 42 10.55 -7.00 23.48
N GLN A 43 9.83 -7.83 24.25
CA GLN A 43 10.33 -9.11 24.74
C GLN A 43 9.27 -10.20 24.55
N SER A 44 9.69 -11.40 24.17
CA SER A 44 8.79 -12.53 24.01
C SER A 44 8.38 -13.17 25.33
N ASP A 45 7.11 -13.58 25.44
CA ASP A 45 6.52 -14.24 26.60
C ASP A 45 6.81 -15.75 26.65
N ALA A 46 6.24 -16.45 27.64
CA ALA A 46 6.42 -17.89 27.83
C ALA A 46 5.95 -18.76 26.64
N GLN A 47 5.10 -18.22 25.76
CA GLN A 47 4.58 -18.84 24.55
C GLN A 47 5.29 -18.33 23.29
N GLY A 48 6.37 -17.54 23.46
CA GLY A 48 7.13 -16.91 22.41
C GLY A 48 6.43 -15.73 21.75
N ARG A 49 5.30 -15.25 22.27
CA ARG A 49 4.56 -14.13 21.69
C ARG A 49 5.15 -12.81 22.15
N PHE A 50 5.14 -11.81 21.28
CA PHE A 50 5.51 -10.45 21.62
C PHE A 50 4.55 -9.48 20.93
N VAL A 51 4.44 -8.28 21.48
CA VAL A 51 3.69 -7.18 20.89
C VAL A 51 4.61 -5.98 20.85
N SER A 52 4.69 -5.32 19.69
CA SER A 52 5.52 -4.14 19.48
C SER A 52 4.71 -3.06 18.78
N ALA A 53 4.60 -1.87 19.39
CA ALA A 53 4.03 -0.71 18.73
C ALA A 53 5.16 0.04 18.01
N LEU A 54 5.13 0.01 16.68
CA LEU A 54 6.16 0.61 15.83
C LEU A 54 5.73 2.02 15.46
N PRO A 55 6.37 3.08 15.98
CA PRO A 55 6.02 4.44 15.59
C PRO A 55 6.29 4.65 14.09
N LEU A 56 5.31 5.18 13.38
CA LEU A 56 5.51 5.64 12.01
C LEU A 56 6.03 7.06 12.06
N ILE A 57 7.34 7.17 11.99
CA ILE A 57 8.00 8.47 11.84
C ILE A 57 8.03 8.86 10.36
N PRO A 58 7.99 10.17 10.02
CA PRO A 58 8.01 10.66 8.63
C PRO A 58 9.18 10.14 7.78
N GLU A 59 10.25 9.69 8.42
CA GLU A 59 11.48 9.20 7.80
C GLU A 59 11.39 7.74 7.32
N CYS A 60 10.35 7.00 7.71
CA CYS A 60 10.12 5.67 7.17
C CYS A 60 9.67 5.75 5.70
N ASP A 61 10.39 5.08 4.80
CA ASP A 61 10.05 4.98 3.38
C ASP A 61 8.76 4.15 3.23
N VAL A 62 7.62 4.85 3.20
CA VAL A 62 6.30 4.26 2.99
C VAL A 62 6.00 4.27 1.49
N GLN A 63 6.12 3.11 0.84
CA GLN A 63 5.76 2.95 -0.57
C GLN A 63 4.44 2.19 -0.65
N GLU A 64 3.41 2.81 -1.22
CA GLU A 64 2.11 2.17 -1.45
C GLU A 64 1.47 1.57 -0.18
N GLY A 65 1.63 2.23 0.98
CA GLY A 65 1.09 1.73 2.26
C GLY A 65 1.88 0.55 2.83
N ILE A 66 3.11 0.34 2.37
CA ILE A 66 4.03 -0.69 2.86
C ILE A 66 5.28 -0.03 3.43
N VAL A 67 5.66 -0.44 4.65
CA VAL A 67 6.89 0.01 5.33
C VAL A 67 7.81 -1.17 5.57
N ARG A 68 9.10 -0.98 5.29
CA ARG A 68 10.14 -2.00 5.54
C ARG A 68 10.77 -1.82 6.91
N PHE A 69 10.56 -2.81 7.78
CA PHE A 69 11.20 -2.86 9.10
C PHE A 69 12.24 -3.98 9.15
N GLU A 70 13.38 -3.71 9.78
CA GLU A 70 14.36 -4.72 10.17
C GLU A 70 14.13 -5.12 11.63
N PHE A 71 13.86 -6.40 11.86
CA PHE A 71 13.70 -6.99 13.18
C PHE A 71 14.99 -7.70 13.59
N ARG A 72 15.50 -7.37 14.77
CA ARG A 72 16.71 -7.96 15.38
C ARG A 72 16.34 -8.64 16.69
N ILE A 73 16.51 -9.96 16.75
CA ILE A 73 16.16 -10.77 17.91
C ILE A 73 17.44 -11.15 18.66
N TYR A 74 17.44 -10.97 19.98
CA TYR A 74 18.56 -11.23 20.87
C TYR A 74 18.20 -12.26 21.95
N ASP A 75 19.08 -13.23 22.20
CA ASP A 75 19.06 -14.08 23.40
C ASP A 75 20.17 -13.60 24.33
N ARG A 76 19.82 -13.07 25.52
CA ARG A 76 20.78 -12.59 26.54
C ARG A 76 21.86 -11.63 26.02
N GLY A 77 21.51 -10.83 25.00
CA GLY A 77 22.39 -9.84 24.39
C GLY A 77 23.15 -10.32 23.15
N ASP A 78 23.08 -11.61 22.82
CA ASP A 78 23.62 -12.14 21.57
C ASP A 78 22.56 -12.04 20.47
N LEU A 79 22.88 -11.38 19.35
CA LEU A 79 22.00 -11.28 18.18
C LEU A 79 21.87 -12.66 17.51
N ILE A 80 20.66 -13.21 17.47
CA ILE A 80 20.38 -14.56 16.94
C ILE A 80 19.61 -14.56 15.61
N LEU A 81 18.87 -13.50 15.30
CA LEU A 81 18.15 -13.35 14.03
C LEU A 81 18.10 -11.87 13.63
N THR A 82 18.31 -11.61 12.34
CA THR A 82 17.98 -10.33 11.69
C THR A 82 17.11 -10.64 10.48
N GLU A 83 15.92 -10.07 10.42
CA GLU A 83 14.99 -10.30 9.32
C GLU A 83 14.25 -9.01 8.92
N VAL A 84 14.18 -8.75 7.63
CA VAL A 84 13.44 -7.61 7.08
C VAL A 84 12.02 -8.06 6.74
N ARG A 85 11.03 -7.30 7.17
CA ARG A 85 9.62 -7.50 6.85
C ARG A 85 9.05 -6.25 6.23
N GLU A 86 8.28 -6.47 5.18
CA GLU A 86 7.39 -5.47 4.60
C GLU A 86 6.07 -5.60 5.37
N LEU A 87 5.71 -4.54 6.10
CA LEU A 87 4.45 -4.49 6.84
C LEU A 87 3.54 -3.49 6.16
N SER A 88 2.33 -3.93 5.83
CA SER A 88 1.29 -3.00 5.43
C SER A 88 0.89 -2.16 6.64
N VAL A 89 0.81 -0.86 6.44
CA VAL A 89 0.35 0.09 7.45
C VAL A 89 -1.17 0.07 7.61
N ASP A 90 -1.86 -0.56 6.65
CA ASP A 90 -3.31 -0.42 6.45
C ASP A 90 -4.12 -1.54 7.09
N HIS A 91 -3.45 -2.48 7.78
CA HIS A 91 -4.07 -3.61 8.44
C HIS A 91 -3.87 -3.53 9.95
N GLY A 92 -4.82 -4.09 10.71
CA GLY A 92 -4.74 -4.21 12.17
C GLY A 92 -3.50 -4.97 12.66
N PRO A 93 -3.44 -5.41 13.93
CA PRO A 93 -2.23 -6.03 14.46
C PRO A 93 -1.65 -7.07 13.50
N VAL A 94 -0.47 -6.78 12.94
CA VAL A 94 0.06 -7.58 11.83
C VAL A 94 0.70 -8.83 12.43
N PRO A 95 0.13 -10.04 12.21
CA PRO A 95 0.68 -11.25 12.79
C PRO A 95 1.98 -11.61 12.06
N ILE A 96 3.10 -11.63 12.78
CA ILE A 96 4.39 -12.04 12.21
C ILE A 96 4.98 -13.22 12.97
N GLN A 97 5.53 -14.19 12.23
CA GLN A 97 6.23 -15.32 12.84
C GLN A 97 7.72 -15.27 12.50
N PHE A 98 8.52 -15.47 13.54
CA PHE A 98 9.97 -15.61 13.44
C PHE A 98 10.37 -17.02 13.80
N PHE A 99 11.08 -17.69 12.89
CA PHE A 99 11.63 -19.01 13.15
C PHE A 99 13.08 -18.87 13.58
N VAL A 100 13.32 -18.96 14.88
CA VAL A 100 14.66 -18.87 15.44
C VAL A 100 15.27 -20.28 15.49
N PRO A 101 16.45 -20.49 14.90
CA PRO A 101 17.17 -21.74 15.06
C PRO A 101 17.63 -21.87 16.51
N ILE A 102 17.06 -22.82 17.27
CA ILE A 102 17.53 -23.12 18.62
C ILE A 102 18.89 -23.84 18.51
N ALA A 103 19.98 -23.09 18.36
CA ALA A 103 21.27 -23.63 18.71
C ALA A 103 21.34 -23.69 20.24
N MET A 104 21.17 -24.88 20.82
CA MET A 104 21.03 -25.13 22.26
C MET A 104 21.89 -24.21 23.16
N SER A 105 21.27 -23.16 23.73
CA SER A 105 21.89 -22.28 24.72
C SER A 105 21.61 -22.74 26.16
N HIS A 106 21.73 -24.04 26.47
CA HIS A 106 21.86 -24.49 27.87
C HIS A 106 22.61 -25.82 28.05
N GLN A 107 23.94 -25.72 28.19
CA GLN A 107 24.75 -26.24 29.31
C GLN A 107 26.18 -26.50 28.81
N TYR A 108 27.15 -25.67 29.18
CA TYR A 108 28.46 -26.20 29.57
C TYR A 108 29.09 -25.32 30.66
N PRO A 109 29.66 -25.92 31.73
CA PRO A 109 30.58 -25.23 32.61
C PRO A 109 31.84 -24.87 31.82
N SER A 110 32.40 -23.72 32.20
CA SER A 110 33.73 -23.24 31.84
C SER A 110 34.78 -24.35 31.75
N ASP A 111 35.63 -24.23 30.72
CA ASP A 111 36.93 -24.86 30.51
C ASP A 111 36.97 -26.14 29.65
N ALA A 112 36.94 -25.98 28.32
CA ALA A 112 37.89 -26.64 27.40
C ALA A 112 37.71 -26.13 25.96
N ALA A 113 38.80 -25.71 25.32
CA ALA A 113 38.87 -25.50 23.88
C ALA A 113 38.63 -26.85 23.16
N ALA A 114 37.52 -26.96 22.43
CA ALA A 114 37.26 -28.05 21.49
C ALA A 114 36.30 -27.58 20.38
N ASP A 115 36.68 -27.86 19.13
CA ASP A 115 35.93 -27.78 17.87
C ASP A 115 34.44 -27.37 17.97
N ALA A 116 34.15 -26.13 17.57
CA ALA A 116 32.81 -25.77 17.12
C ALA A 116 32.61 -26.42 15.74
N SER A 117 31.96 -27.58 15.70
CA SER A 117 31.50 -28.17 14.45
C SER A 117 30.41 -27.28 13.86
N HIS A 118 30.74 -26.48 12.85
CA HIS A 118 29.76 -25.76 12.04
C HIS A 118 28.81 -26.78 11.42
N GLU A 119 27.55 -26.77 11.82
CA GLU A 119 26.53 -27.56 11.13
C GLU A 119 26.33 -26.99 9.72
N PRO A 120 26.42 -27.83 8.68
CA PRO A 120 26.31 -27.36 7.30
C PRO A 120 24.89 -26.84 7.01
N HIS A 121 24.79 -25.82 6.16
CA HIS A 121 23.52 -25.42 5.57
C HIS A 121 23.00 -26.53 4.66
N GLU A 122 21.69 -26.61 4.49
CA GLU A 122 21.03 -27.67 3.75
C GLU A 122 20.00 -27.10 2.78
N VAL A 123 20.12 -27.46 1.50
CA VAL A 123 19.02 -27.32 0.54
C VAL A 123 18.48 -28.70 0.22
N HIS A 124 17.18 -28.91 0.40
CA HIS A 124 16.49 -30.08 -0.10
C HIS A 124 15.57 -29.66 -1.23
N GLY A 125 15.23 -30.60 -2.09
CA GLY A 125 14.38 -30.30 -3.22
C GLY A 125 14.08 -31.53 -4.05
N ARG A 126 13.20 -31.34 -5.01
CA ARG A 126 12.85 -32.35 -6.00
C ARG A 126 13.05 -31.80 -7.41
N ILE A 127 13.52 -32.66 -8.29
CA ILE A 127 13.56 -32.42 -9.72
C ILE A 127 12.29 -32.97 -10.32
N TRP A 128 11.56 -32.08 -10.96
CA TRP A 128 10.36 -32.38 -11.72
C TRP A 128 10.74 -32.62 -13.18
N GLY A 129 10.25 -33.73 -13.75
CA GLY A 129 10.58 -34.18 -15.11
C GLY A 129 11.48 -35.43 -15.16
N PRO A 130 12.08 -35.75 -16.33
CA PRO A 130 12.81 -36.98 -16.55
C PRO A 130 14.16 -36.93 -15.84
N ILE A 131 14.31 -37.79 -14.83
CA ILE A 131 15.55 -37.90 -14.07
C ILE A 131 16.57 -38.65 -14.90
N ILE A 132 17.65 -37.98 -15.28
CA ILE A 132 18.78 -38.61 -15.97
C ILE A 132 19.56 -39.43 -14.95
N GLU A 133 19.69 -40.75 -15.19
CA GLU A 133 20.44 -41.63 -14.30
C GLU A 133 21.89 -41.13 -14.18
N GLY A 134 22.31 -40.84 -12.93
CA GLY A 134 23.64 -40.29 -12.64
C GLY A 134 23.74 -38.77 -12.69
N ALA A 135 22.62 -38.04 -12.75
CA ALA A 135 22.61 -36.59 -12.57
C ALA A 135 22.89 -36.19 -11.12
N ASN A 136 23.55 -35.05 -10.94
CA ASN A 136 23.89 -34.47 -9.64
C ASN A 136 23.41 -33.02 -9.56
N ILE A 137 23.10 -32.56 -8.35
CA ILE A 137 22.85 -31.16 -8.04
C ILE A 137 24.16 -30.55 -7.56
N ARG A 138 24.57 -29.46 -8.21
CA ARG A 138 25.73 -28.65 -7.88
C ARG A 138 25.27 -27.30 -7.32
N GLY A 139 25.72 -26.94 -6.12
CA GLY A 139 25.52 -25.60 -5.57
C GLY A 139 26.63 -24.66 -6.01
N VAL A 140 26.26 -23.55 -6.65
CA VAL A 140 27.17 -22.46 -7.04
C VAL A 140 26.74 -21.18 -6.34
N ALA A 141 27.63 -20.64 -5.51
CA ALA A 141 27.45 -19.36 -4.86
C ALA A 141 28.01 -18.24 -5.74
N TYR A 142 27.23 -17.18 -5.92
CA TYR A 142 27.61 -15.96 -6.62
C TYR A 142 27.74 -14.83 -5.60
N SER A 143 28.90 -14.16 -5.56
CA SER A 143 29.09 -12.94 -4.77
C SER A 143 29.50 -11.76 -5.65
N LEU A 144 29.05 -10.56 -5.25
CA LEU A 144 29.49 -9.31 -5.83
C LEU A 144 30.89 -8.98 -5.30
N GLY A 145 31.87 -8.83 -6.20
CA GLY A 145 33.22 -8.46 -5.79
C GLY A 145 33.25 -7.07 -5.13
N SER A 146 33.76 -7.00 -3.89
CA SER A 146 33.83 -5.77 -3.09
C SER A 146 34.94 -4.79 -3.53
N ASP A 147 35.85 -5.22 -4.41
CA ASP A 147 36.90 -4.36 -4.94
C ASP A 147 36.38 -3.69 -6.22
N GLY A 148 36.31 -2.35 -6.22
CA GLY A 148 35.76 -1.48 -7.28
C GLY A 148 36.46 -1.51 -8.66
N ALA A 149 36.97 -2.68 -9.08
CA ALA A 149 37.39 -2.98 -10.43
C ALA A 149 36.34 -3.88 -11.08
N GLU A 150 35.60 -3.32 -12.06
CA GLU A 150 34.66 -4.00 -12.98
C GLU A 150 33.92 -5.23 -12.42
N HIS A 151 32.68 -5.03 -11.93
CA HIS A 151 31.63 -5.99 -11.53
C HIS A 151 31.77 -7.46 -12.02
N ALA A 152 32.83 -8.16 -11.62
CA ALA A 152 33.02 -9.57 -11.93
C ALA A 152 32.33 -10.36 -10.82
N LEU A 153 31.26 -11.07 -11.17
CA LEU A 153 30.62 -12.03 -10.26
C LEU A 153 31.62 -13.14 -9.94
N ALA A 154 32.02 -13.24 -8.68
CA ALA A 154 32.84 -14.34 -8.22
C ALA A 154 31.94 -15.57 -8.04
N GLN A 155 32.23 -16.64 -8.77
CA GLN A 155 31.54 -17.92 -8.66
C GLN A 155 32.34 -18.86 -7.77
N ALA A 156 31.71 -19.42 -6.76
CA ALA A 156 32.29 -20.42 -5.87
C ALA A 156 31.44 -21.69 -5.83
N PHE A 157 32.06 -22.83 -6.08
CA PHE A 157 31.42 -24.13 -5.89
C PHE A 157 31.29 -24.44 -4.40
N VAL A 158 30.07 -24.67 -3.92
CA VAL A 158 29.81 -24.88 -2.48
C VAL A 158 29.47 -26.33 -2.12
N GLY A 159 29.09 -27.16 -3.10
CA GLY A 159 28.83 -28.58 -2.87
C GLY A 159 28.19 -29.28 -4.07
N GLU A 160 28.13 -30.61 -4.00
CA GLU A 160 27.44 -31.46 -4.98
C GLU A 160 26.78 -32.66 -4.29
N THR A 161 25.60 -33.05 -4.75
CA THR A 161 24.85 -34.20 -4.22
C THR A 161 24.16 -34.97 -5.35
N PRO A 162 24.12 -36.32 -5.32
CA PRO A 162 23.41 -37.08 -6.33
C PRO A 162 21.90 -36.92 -6.20
N VAL A 163 21.23 -36.95 -7.34
CA VAL A 163 19.76 -37.00 -7.41
C VAL A 163 19.32 -38.45 -7.31
N ASP A 164 18.35 -38.74 -6.45
CA ASP A 164 17.81 -40.10 -6.34
C ASP A 164 16.86 -40.45 -7.51
N ARG A 165 16.41 -41.71 -7.56
CA ARG A 165 15.50 -42.17 -8.63
C ARG A 165 14.10 -41.53 -8.57
N GLY A 166 13.73 -40.92 -7.44
CA GLY A 166 12.50 -40.17 -7.26
C GLY A 166 12.68 -38.66 -7.48
N GLY A 167 13.86 -38.23 -7.94
CA GLY A 167 14.16 -36.84 -8.24
C GLY A 167 14.50 -36.03 -6.99
N VAL A 168 14.52 -36.66 -5.81
CA VAL A 168 14.78 -35.97 -4.54
C VAL A 168 16.28 -35.83 -4.35
N PHE A 169 16.68 -34.66 -3.85
CA PHE A 169 18.07 -34.37 -3.51
C PHE A 169 18.16 -33.64 -2.17
N LYS A 170 19.34 -33.74 -1.55
CA LYS A 170 19.69 -33.04 -0.33
C LYS A 170 21.14 -32.60 -0.42
N LEU A 171 21.34 -31.30 -0.64
CA LEU A 171 22.63 -30.64 -0.78
C LEU A 171 23.02 -30.03 0.57
N GLN A 172 24.13 -30.49 1.13
CA GLN A 172 24.75 -29.84 2.29
C GLN A 172 25.93 -28.99 1.84
N TYR A 173 26.01 -27.75 2.31
CA TYR A 173 27.05 -26.80 1.93
C TYR A 173 27.47 -25.91 3.11
N ASP A 174 28.67 -25.35 3.04
CA ASP A 174 29.16 -24.37 4.02
C ASP A 174 29.14 -22.96 3.39
N PRO A 175 28.30 -22.03 3.88
CA PRO A 175 28.19 -20.70 3.30
C PRO A 175 29.43 -19.81 3.54
N PHE A 176 30.35 -20.18 4.45
CA PHE A 176 31.42 -19.27 4.91
C PHE A 176 32.81 -19.56 4.33
N HIS A 177 32.94 -20.43 3.33
CA HIS A 177 34.25 -20.87 2.84
C HIS A 177 35.10 -19.77 2.16
N HIS A 178 34.57 -18.56 1.91
CA HIS A 178 35.27 -17.51 1.15
C HIS A 178 35.33 -16.11 1.80
N GLY A 179 35.01 -15.97 3.09
CA GLY A 179 35.23 -14.72 3.84
C GLY A 179 34.40 -13.50 3.39
N SER A 180 33.41 -13.71 2.51
CA SER A 180 32.38 -12.72 2.19
C SER A 180 31.17 -12.89 3.12
N PRO A 181 30.49 -11.81 3.53
CA PRO A 181 29.28 -11.90 4.34
C PRO A 181 28.17 -12.64 3.57
N ALA A 182 27.44 -13.52 4.26
CA ALA A 182 26.40 -14.36 3.66
C ALA A 182 25.25 -13.57 3.02
N SER A 183 25.01 -12.33 3.46
CA SER A 183 23.94 -11.45 2.96
C SER A 183 24.12 -11.01 1.50
N GLU A 184 25.33 -11.06 0.96
CA GLU A 184 25.63 -10.65 -0.42
C GLU A 184 25.84 -11.84 -1.36
N THR A 185 25.71 -13.07 -0.85
CA THR A 185 25.96 -14.29 -1.61
C THR A 185 24.63 -14.96 -1.98
N ARG A 186 24.45 -15.23 -3.27
CA ARG A 186 23.27 -15.93 -3.80
C ARG A 186 23.65 -17.35 -4.17
N LEU A 187 22.92 -18.34 -3.68
CA LEU A 187 23.13 -19.74 -4.05
C LEU A 187 22.28 -20.08 -5.26
N VAL A 188 22.87 -20.71 -6.26
CA VAL A 188 22.14 -21.23 -7.40
C VAL A 188 22.40 -22.72 -7.51
N LEU A 189 21.34 -23.50 -7.69
CA LEU A 189 21.44 -24.93 -7.89
C LEU A 189 21.50 -25.25 -9.38
N GLN A 190 22.52 -25.99 -9.78
CA GLN A 190 22.74 -26.45 -11.13
C GLN A 190 22.56 -27.97 -11.18
N LEU A 191 21.56 -28.44 -11.90
CA LEU A 191 21.44 -29.86 -12.21
C LEU A 191 22.38 -30.19 -13.36
N VAL A 192 23.36 -31.05 -13.10
CA VAL A 192 24.36 -31.48 -14.08
C VAL A 192 24.18 -32.96 -14.41
N GLY A 193 24.29 -33.28 -15.70
CA GLY A 193 24.26 -34.66 -16.20
C GLY A 193 25.51 -35.46 -15.84
N PRO A 194 25.53 -36.78 -16.09
CA PRO A 194 26.66 -37.65 -15.77
C PRO A 194 27.95 -37.32 -16.53
N ASP A 195 27.86 -36.53 -17.60
CA ASP A 195 28.97 -36.00 -18.40
C ASP A 195 29.32 -34.54 -18.06
N ASP A 196 28.84 -34.03 -16.92
CA ASP A 196 29.03 -32.66 -16.43
C ASP A 196 28.38 -31.59 -17.33
N THR A 197 27.38 -31.98 -18.14
CA THR A 197 26.57 -31.05 -18.93
C THR A 197 25.54 -30.37 -18.02
N LEU A 198 25.48 -29.04 -18.04
CA LEU A 198 24.43 -28.28 -17.34
C LEU A 198 23.07 -28.56 -18.00
N LEU A 199 22.13 -29.10 -17.23
CA LEU A 199 20.78 -29.44 -17.69
C LEU A 199 19.78 -28.33 -17.34
N ILE A 200 19.82 -27.83 -16.11
CA ILE A 200 19.01 -26.71 -15.61
C ILE A 200 19.74 -25.98 -14.49
N GLU A 201 19.42 -24.70 -14.34
CA GLU A 201 19.86 -23.81 -13.27
C GLU A 201 18.64 -23.25 -12.53
N SER A 202 18.68 -23.16 -11.20
CA SER A 202 17.61 -22.60 -10.37
C SER A 202 17.61 -21.09 -10.38
N SER A 203 16.50 -20.48 -9.96
CA SER A 203 16.55 -19.09 -9.51
C SER A 203 17.46 -18.95 -8.27
N PRO A 204 18.06 -17.76 -8.04
CA PRO A 204 18.88 -17.49 -6.87
C PRO A 204 18.16 -17.75 -5.54
N VAL A 205 18.73 -18.63 -4.73
CA VAL A 205 18.29 -19.03 -3.40
C VAL A 205 18.99 -18.15 -2.36
N ASP A 206 18.21 -17.65 -1.40
CA ASP A 206 18.74 -16.90 -0.27
C ASP A 206 19.52 -17.82 0.68
N MET A 207 20.81 -17.52 0.87
CA MET A 207 21.73 -18.31 1.71
C MET A 207 21.59 -18.01 3.21
N THR A 208 20.81 -17.00 3.60
CA THR A 208 20.56 -16.68 5.01
C THR A 208 19.81 -17.79 5.73
N ARG A 209 19.00 -18.58 5.01
CA ARG A 209 18.26 -19.72 5.57
C ARG A 209 19.18 -20.94 5.71
N ARG A 210 19.23 -21.53 6.91
CA ARG A 210 19.94 -22.80 7.16
C ARG A 210 19.34 -23.99 6.40
N ARG A 211 18.03 -23.95 6.18
CA ARG A 211 17.28 -24.93 5.40
C ARG A 211 16.46 -24.22 4.34
N ALA A 212 16.65 -24.60 3.09
CA ALA A 212 15.85 -24.11 1.97
C ALA A 212 15.24 -25.30 1.22
N ARG A 213 14.04 -25.10 0.65
CA ARG A 213 13.44 -26.02 -0.31
C ARG A 213 13.53 -25.40 -1.70
N VAL A 214 14.11 -26.11 -2.66
CA VAL A 214 14.31 -25.62 -4.02
C VAL A 214 13.98 -26.73 -5.00
N ASP A 215 12.86 -26.61 -5.69
CA ASP A 215 12.46 -27.58 -6.70
C ASP A 215 12.91 -27.11 -8.09
N LEU A 216 13.43 -28.04 -8.91
CA LEU A 216 13.92 -27.74 -10.27
C LEU A 216 13.02 -28.39 -11.30
N HIS A 217 12.57 -27.63 -12.30
CA HIS A 217 11.70 -28.12 -13.35
C HIS A 217 12.49 -28.38 -14.62
N MET A 218 12.82 -29.63 -14.93
CA MET A 218 13.49 -29.95 -16.19
C MET A 218 12.63 -29.43 -17.35
N PRO A 219 13.18 -28.57 -18.25
CA PRO A 219 12.41 -28.05 -19.37
C PRO A 219 11.84 -29.24 -20.14
N GLY A 220 10.51 -29.30 -20.16
CA GLY A 220 9.79 -30.45 -20.69
C GLY A 220 10.13 -30.62 -22.16
N GLY A 221 10.75 -31.74 -22.53
CA GLY A 221 10.51 -32.28 -23.86
C GLY A 221 9.01 -32.54 -24.00
N LYS A 222 8.45 -32.47 -25.22
CA LYS A 222 7.01 -32.68 -25.51
C LYS A 222 6.37 -33.96 -24.95
N GLU A 223 7.17 -34.85 -24.36
CA GLU A 223 6.77 -36.15 -23.81
C GLU A 223 6.73 -36.20 -22.28
N ASN A 224 7.17 -35.15 -21.56
CA ASN A 224 7.13 -35.13 -20.10
C ASN A 224 5.87 -34.44 -19.58
N PRO A 225 5.25 -34.95 -18.51
CA PRO A 225 4.13 -34.27 -17.87
C PRO A 225 4.60 -32.95 -17.25
N CYS A 226 3.81 -31.89 -17.42
CA CYS A 226 4.05 -30.59 -16.78
C CYS A 226 3.62 -30.61 -15.30
N GLU A 227 3.96 -29.57 -14.54
CA GLU A 227 3.55 -29.43 -13.12
C GLU A 227 2.05 -29.61 -12.95
N TYR A 228 1.24 -28.94 -13.78
CA TYR A 228 -0.22 -29.06 -13.75
C TYR A 228 -0.70 -30.51 -13.95
N GLU A 229 -0.14 -31.21 -14.94
CA GLU A 229 -0.48 -32.62 -15.22
C GLU A 229 -0.07 -33.54 -14.06
N LEU A 230 1.11 -33.32 -13.48
CA LEU A 230 1.58 -34.09 -12.33
C LEU A 230 0.72 -33.87 -11.09
N LEU A 231 0.24 -32.64 -10.90
CA LEU A 231 -0.64 -32.31 -9.79
C LEU A 231 -2.03 -32.94 -9.97
N GLU A 232 -2.60 -32.86 -11.17
CA GLU A 232 -3.84 -33.57 -11.51
C GLU A 232 -3.69 -35.09 -11.34
N ASP A 233 -2.63 -35.68 -11.89
CA ASP A 233 -2.38 -37.13 -11.82
C ASP A 233 -2.21 -37.60 -10.38
N ARG A 234 -1.49 -36.82 -9.55
CA ARG A 234 -1.29 -37.17 -8.14
C ARG A 234 -2.60 -37.15 -7.37
N MET A 235 -3.33 -36.06 -7.52
CA MET A 235 -4.59 -35.88 -6.83
C MET A 235 -5.64 -36.91 -7.27
N PHE A 236 -5.78 -37.18 -8.58
CA PHE A 236 -6.73 -38.18 -9.07
C PHE A 236 -6.27 -39.62 -8.88
N GLY A 237 -4.97 -39.84 -8.63
CA GLY A 237 -4.41 -41.13 -8.28
C GLY A 237 -4.76 -41.56 -6.86
N GLU A 238 -4.78 -40.62 -5.92
CA GLU A 238 -5.02 -40.88 -4.49
C GLU A 238 -6.50 -40.76 -4.10
N ILE A 239 -7.30 -39.91 -4.77
CA ILE A 239 -8.71 -39.69 -4.41
C ILE A 239 -9.65 -40.61 -5.22
N GLU A 240 -10.23 -41.62 -4.57
CA GLU A 240 -11.18 -42.56 -5.20
C GLU A 240 -12.47 -41.89 -5.72
N GLU A 241 -12.85 -40.74 -5.14
CA GLU A 241 -14.11 -40.04 -5.45
C GLU A 241 -14.03 -39.20 -6.74
N GLY A 242 -12.84 -39.07 -7.32
CA GLY A 242 -12.60 -38.40 -8.60
C GLY A 242 -12.54 -36.87 -8.50
N PRO A 243 -12.48 -36.17 -9.64
CA PRO A 243 -12.12 -34.76 -9.71
C PRO A 243 -13.11 -33.80 -9.07
N ALA A 244 -14.40 -34.17 -9.01
CA ALA A 244 -15.46 -33.28 -8.56
C ALA A 244 -15.38 -32.92 -7.08
N ILE A 245 -14.69 -33.74 -6.27
CA ILE A 245 -14.57 -33.52 -4.83
C ILE A 245 -13.94 -32.17 -4.51
N LEU A 246 -12.95 -31.73 -5.31
CA LEU A 246 -12.26 -30.47 -5.09
C LEU A 246 -13.20 -29.28 -5.11
N ASP A 247 -14.24 -29.30 -5.95
CA ASP A 247 -15.05 -28.12 -6.20
C ASP A 247 -15.85 -27.71 -4.93
N ASP A 248 -15.99 -28.63 -3.97
CA ASP A 248 -16.76 -28.45 -2.72
C ASP A 248 -15.88 -28.44 -1.45
N LEU A 249 -14.56 -28.56 -1.55
CA LEU A 249 -13.67 -28.58 -0.38
C LEU A 249 -13.54 -27.20 0.26
N SER A 250 -13.59 -27.18 1.60
CA SER A 250 -13.26 -25.99 2.39
C SER A 250 -11.74 -25.74 2.44
N ALA A 251 -11.33 -24.56 2.93
CA ALA A 251 -9.91 -24.24 3.09
C ALA A 251 -9.19 -25.22 4.05
N ASP A 252 -9.87 -25.66 5.12
CA ASP A 252 -9.32 -26.63 6.08
C ASP A 252 -9.16 -28.01 5.43
N ASP A 253 -10.16 -28.46 4.66
CA ASP A 253 -10.10 -29.74 3.95
C ASP A 253 -9.00 -29.74 2.87
N LEU A 254 -8.78 -28.61 2.20
CA LEU A 254 -7.69 -28.44 1.24
C LEU A 254 -6.33 -28.55 1.93
N PHE A 255 -6.18 -28.00 3.13
CA PHE A 255 -4.95 -28.10 3.90
C PHE A 255 -4.66 -29.55 4.33
N GLU A 256 -5.67 -30.27 4.83
CA GLU A 256 -5.53 -31.69 5.18
C GLU A 256 -5.18 -32.54 3.95
N LEU A 257 -5.86 -32.32 2.83
CA LEU A 257 -5.60 -33.04 1.58
C LEU A 257 -4.19 -32.73 1.04
N ALA A 258 -3.74 -31.48 1.14
CA ALA A 258 -2.40 -31.07 0.70
C ALA A 258 -1.29 -31.79 1.49
N ASP A 259 -1.44 -31.95 2.81
CA ASP A 259 -0.53 -32.74 3.66
C ASP A 259 -0.55 -34.22 3.26
N GLU A 260 -1.73 -34.79 3.00
CA GLU A 260 -1.88 -36.19 2.59
C GLU A 260 -1.16 -36.50 1.26
N ILE A 261 -1.22 -35.58 0.28
CA ILE A 261 -0.61 -35.77 -1.05
C ILE A 261 0.79 -35.16 -1.20
N ASP A 262 1.38 -34.63 -0.12
CA ASP A 262 2.71 -33.97 -0.12
C ASP A 262 2.79 -32.86 -1.19
N VAL A 263 1.82 -31.94 -1.17
CA VAL A 263 1.73 -30.76 -2.05
C VAL A 263 1.55 -29.50 -1.19
N GLU A 264 2.01 -28.36 -1.69
CA GLU A 264 1.81 -27.07 -1.05
C GLU A 264 0.32 -26.65 -1.10
N PRO A 265 -0.32 -26.28 0.04
CA PRO A 265 -1.75 -25.95 0.10
C PRO A 265 -2.19 -24.88 -0.91
N GLU A 266 -1.35 -23.88 -1.14
CA GLU A 266 -1.57 -22.79 -2.08
C GLU A 266 -1.69 -23.30 -3.53
N ARG A 267 -0.92 -24.33 -3.90
CA ARG A 267 -0.98 -24.95 -5.24
C ARG A 267 -2.29 -25.71 -5.42
N LEU A 268 -2.79 -26.36 -4.37
CA LEU A 268 -4.05 -27.08 -4.41
C LEU A 268 -5.25 -26.12 -4.46
N ALA A 269 -5.21 -25.04 -3.67
CA ALA A 269 -6.20 -23.96 -3.73
C ALA A 269 -6.21 -23.29 -5.12
N LEU A 270 -5.03 -23.03 -5.71
CA LEU A 270 -4.93 -22.54 -7.08
C LEU A 270 -5.56 -23.53 -8.06
N LEU A 271 -5.28 -24.83 -7.95
CA LEU A 271 -5.86 -25.85 -8.84
C LEU A 271 -7.39 -25.90 -8.75
N GLN A 272 -7.96 -25.82 -7.54
CA GLN A 272 -9.40 -25.72 -7.34
C GLN A 272 -9.96 -24.48 -8.04
N ARG A 273 -9.33 -23.31 -7.84
CA ARG A 273 -9.78 -22.03 -8.41
C ARG A 273 -9.76 -22.04 -9.94
N VAL A 274 -8.66 -22.51 -10.56
CA VAL A 274 -8.51 -22.51 -12.02
C VAL A 274 -9.49 -23.47 -12.71
N ARG A 275 -9.90 -24.53 -12.02
CA ARG A 275 -10.94 -25.44 -12.50
C ARG A 275 -12.33 -24.79 -12.48
N ALA A 276 -12.66 -24.08 -11.40
CA ALA A 276 -13.90 -23.31 -11.35
C ALA A 276 -13.95 -22.26 -12.48
N LEU A 277 -12.84 -21.54 -12.71
CA LEU A 277 -12.72 -20.56 -13.79
C LEU A 277 -12.81 -21.19 -15.18
N ALA A 278 -12.26 -22.38 -15.38
CA ALA A 278 -12.38 -23.12 -16.64
C ALA A 278 -13.84 -23.48 -16.96
N VAL A 279 -14.61 -23.89 -15.94
CA VAL A 279 -16.05 -24.15 -16.07
C VAL A 279 -16.82 -22.87 -16.36
N GLU A 280 -16.52 -21.78 -15.66
CA GLU A 280 -17.18 -20.48 -15.82
C GLU A 280 -16.94 -19.87 -17.21
N THR A 281 -15.68 -19.85 -17.66
CA THR A 281 -15.28 -19.14 -18.89
C THR A 281 -15.35 -20.00 -20.15
N GLY A 282 -15.27 -21.33 -19.97
CA GLY A 282 -15.07 -22.30 -21.05
C GLY A 282 -13.63 -22.34 -21.58
N LEU A 283 -12.67 -21.71 -20.91
CA LEU A 283 -11.25 -21.72 -21.28
C LEU A 283 -10.50 -22.87 -20.56
N PRO A 284 -9.35 -23.33 -21.10
CA PRO A 284 -8.60 -24.43 -20.48
C PRO A 284 -8.06 -24.04 -19.09
N ALA A 285 -8.30 -24.86 -18.07
CA ALA A 285 -7.74 -24.68 -16.72
C ALA A 285 -6.21 -24.49 -16.69
N PRO A 286 -5.39 -25.20 -17.52
CA PRO A 286 -3.95 -24.95 -17.61
C PRO A 286 -3.60 -23.50 -17.93
N MET A 287 -4.43 -22.78 -18.70
CA MET A 287 -4.17 -21.37 -19.00
C MET A 287 -4.20 -20.50 -17.73
N PHE A 288 -5.17 -20.70 -16.85
CA PHE A 288 -5.26 -19.94 -15.60
C PHE A 288 -4.21 -20.41 -14.59
N TYR A 289 -3.89 -21.71 -14.57
CA TYR A 289 -2.81 -22.23 -13.73
C TYR A 289 -1.45 -21.64 -14.10
N ALA A 290 -1.19 -21.43 -15.40
CA ALA A 290 -0.01 -20.74 -15.89
C ALA A 290 0.13 -19.31 -15.33
N LEU A 291 -0.99 -18.58 -15.21
CA LEU A 291 -1.01 -17.22 -14.65
C LEU A 291 -0.76 -17.26 -13.14
N GLY A 292 -1.56 -18.03 -12.39
CA GLY A 292 -1.46 -18.13 -10.94
C GLY A 292 -0.14 -18.73 -10.45
N GLY A 293 0.40 -19.72 -11.17
CA GLY A 293 1.67 -20.35 -10.84
C GLY A 293 2.88 -19.43 -10.97
N ASN A 294 2.73 -18.32 -11.72
CA ASN A 294 3.71 -17.24 -11.85
C ASN A 294 3.39 -16.04 -10.94
N GLY A 295 2.48 -16.19 -9.97
CA GLY A 295 2.13 -15.15 -9.01
C GLY A 295 1.16 -14.07 -9.53
N MET A 296 0.59 -14.25 -10.72
CA MET A 296 -0.42 -13.33 -11.24
C MET A 296 -1.81 -13.69 -10.70
N SER A 297 -2.65 -12.68 -10.43
CA SER A 297 -4.05 -12.95 -10.04
C SER A 297 -4.78 -13.74 -11.12
N VAL A 298 -5.60 -14.71 -10.70
CA VAL A 298 -6.49 -15.47 -11.59
C VAL A 298 -7.90 -14.91 -11.61
N GLU A 299 -8.18 -13.88 -10.82
CA GLU A 299 -9.48 -13.22 -10.80
C GLU A 299 -9.72 -12.45 -12.11
N LEU A 300 -10.85 -12.73 -12.76
CA LEU A 300 -11.16 -12.13 -14.06
C LEU A 300 -11.24 -10.60 -14.02
N ALA A 301 -11.61 -10.03 -12.89
CA ALA A 301 -11.65 -8.58 -12.70
C ALA A 301 -10.24 -7.98 -12.74
N ASP A 302 -9.30 -8.53 -11.98
CA ASP A 302 -7.93 -8.02 -11.86
C ASP A 302 -7.15 -8.10 -13.18
N LEU A 303 -7.48 -9.09 -14.01
CA LEU A 303 -6.87 -9.28 -15.33
C LEU A 303 -7.16 -8.14 -16.32
N ILE A 304 -8.08 -7.20 -16.02
CA ILE A 304 -8.29 -6.02 -16.86
C ILE A 304 -7.09 -5.08 -16.84
N ASP A 305 -6.40 -5.02 -15.70
CA ASP A 305 -5.25 -4.14 -15.49
C ASP A 305 -3.95 -4.77 -15.97
N VAL A 306 -3.95 -6.04 -16.39
CA VAL A 306 -2.76 -6.68 -16.98
C VAL A 306 -2.79 -6.56 -18.52
N PRO A 307 -1.75 -5.98 -19.16
CA PRO A 307 -1.64 -5.93 -20.61
C PRO A 307 -1.65 -7.33 -21.27
N LEU A 308 -2.30 -7.47 -22.43
CA LEU A 308 -2.35 -8.74 -23.17
C LEU A 308 -0.95 -9.27 -23.56
N ALA A 309 0.00 -8.36 -23.80
CA ALA A 309 1.38 -8.74 -24.11
C ALA A 309 2.09 -9.38 -22.90
N GLU A 310 1.78 -8.91 -21.69
CA GLU A 310 2.28 -9.45 -20.45
C GLU A 310 1.63 -10.81 -20.14
N LEU A 311 0.31 -10.92 -20.27
CA LEU A 311 -0.39 -12.21 -20.16
C LEU A 311 0.18 -13.27 -21.11
N HIS A 312 0.49 -12.87 -22.35
CA HIS A 312 1.16 -13.74 -23.31
C HIS A 312 2.57 -14.14 -22.86
N ALA A 313 3.37 -13.18 -22.39
CA ALA A 313 4.71 -13.45 -21.89
C ALA A 313 4.67 -14.42 -20.69
N THR A 314 3.77 -14.20 -19.73
CA THR A 314 3.59 -15.05 -18.55
C THR A 314 3.21 -16.48 -18.92
N ILE A 315 2.24 -16.66 -19.83
CA ILE A 315 1.86 -18.01 -20.29
C ILE A 315 3.02 -18.67 -21.06
N THR A 316 3.77 -17.92 -21.85
CA THR A 316 4.92 -18.46 -22.58
C THR A 316 6.03 -18.90 -21.62
N ALA A 317 6.34 -18.08 -20.61
CA ALA A 317 7.28 -18.43 -19.55
C ALA A 317 6.82 -19.70 -18.81
N ALA A 318 5.54 -19.80 -18.46
CA ALA A 318 4.98 -21.01 -17.82
C ALA A 318 5.12 -22.28 -18.67
N ILE A 319 5.06 -22.16 -20.00
CA ILE A 319 5.31 -23.29 -20.91
C ILE A 319 6.80 -23.67 -20.91
N ASP A 320 7.68 -22.67 -21.00
CA ASP A 320 9.13 -22.87 -21.02
C ASP A 320 9.65 -23.46 -19.71
N ASP A 321 9.06 -23.04 -18.58
CA ASP A 321 9.36 -23.52 -17.23
C ASP A 321 8.70 -24.88 -16.90
N GLY A 322 7.92 -25.43 -17.83
CA GLY A 322 7.26 -26.74 -17.64
C GLY A 322 6.13 -26.74 -16.61
N ILE A 323 5.59 -25.57 -16.24
CA ILE A 323 4.42 -25.43 -15.37
C ILE A 323 3.18 -25.97 -16.09
N VAL A 324 3.05 -25.66 -17.38
CA VAL A 324 1.97 -26.14 -18.25
C VAL A 324 2.48 -26.65 -19.59
N ASN A 325 1.72 -27.52 -20.26
CA ASN A 325 2.15 -28.09 -21.53
C ASN A 325 1.64 -27.24 -22.71
N GLU A 326 2.50 -26.95 -23.69
CA GLU A 326 2.14 -26.25 -24.94
C GLU A 326 0.90 -26.87 -25.61
N THR A 327 0.74 -28.18 -25.52
CA THR A 327 -0.38 -28.90 -26.12
C THR A 327 -1.74 -28.64 -25.44
N GLN A 328 -1.73 -28.25 -24.17
CA GLN A 328 -2.93 -27.91 -23.41
C GLN A 328 -3.39 -26.46 -23.64
N VAL A 329 -2.45 -25.57 -23.97
CA VAL A 329 -2.69 -24.15 -24.26
C VAL A 329 -2.44 -23.81 -25.73
N GLN A 330 -2.79 -24.72 -26.64
CA GLN A 330 -2.59 -24.51 -28.09
C GLN A 330 -3.31 -23.27 -28.59
N GLY A 331 -2.56 -22.39 -29.24
CA GLY A 331 -3.10 -21.13 -29.76
C GLY A 331 -3.30 -20.08 -28.68
N VAL A 332 -2.29 -19.86 -27.83
CA VAL A 332 -2.26 -18.84 -26.75
C VAL A 332 -2.88 -17.51 -27.18
N ALA A 333 -2.53 -16.98 -28.35
CA ALA A 333 -3.12 -15.73 -28.85
C ALA A 333 -4.65 -15.77 -29.02
N SER A 334 -5.20 -16.91 -29.49
CA SER A 334 -6.65 -17.09 -29.62
C SER A 334 -7.33 -17.33 -28.27
N LEU A 335 -6.63 -17.94 -27.31
CA LEU A 335 -7.12 -18.12 -25.95
C LEU A 335 -7.15 -16.79 -25.20
N LEU A 336 -6.10 -15.98 -25.34
CA LEU A 336 -6.02 -14.63 -24.75
C LEU A 336 -7.07 -13.69 -25.33
N ALA A 337 -7.36 -13.76 -26.63
CA ALA A 337 -8.45 -12.99 -27.22
C ALA A 337 -9.82 -13.39 -26.61
N GLN A 338 -10.04 -14.69 -26.38
CA GLN A 338 -11.26 -15.15 -25.71
C GLN A 338 -11.29 -14.74 -24.23
N LEU A 339 -10.17 -14.85 -23.51
CA LEU A 339 -10.04 -14.39 -22.13
C LEU A 339 -10.35 -12.90 -22.03
N SER A 340 -9.78 -12.07 -22.90
CA SER A 340 -10.05 -10.64 -22.99
C SER A 340 -11.56 -10.36 -23.11
N GLU A 341 -12.25 -11.03 -24.04
CA GLU A 341 -13.70 -10.88 -24.19
C GLU A 341 -14.46 -11.30 -22.92
N ARG A 342 -14.02 -12.37 -22.23
CA ARG A 342 -14.64 -12.81 -20.95
C ARG A 342 -14.40 -11.84 -19.80
N VAL A 343 -13.18 -11.31 -19.68
CA VAL A 343 -12.82 -10.26 -18.72
C VAL A 343 -13.68 -9.02 -18.97
N LEU A 344 -13.78 -8.57 -20.22
CA LEU A 344 -14.64 -7.44 -20.59
C LEU A 344 -16.12 -7.70 -20.31
N ASP A 345 -16.64 -8.89 -20.63
CA ASP A 345 -18.02 -9.27 -20.32
C ASP A 345 -18.27 -9.23 -18.81
N ARG A 346 -17.37 -9.82 -18.02
CA ARG A 346 -17.46 -9.87 -16.56
C ARG A 346 -17.47 -8.47 -15.97
N VAL A 347 -16.47 -7.64 -16.30
CA VAL A 347 -16.33 -6.25 -15.85
C VAL A 347 -17.59 -5.43 -16.17
N LEU A 348 -18.21 -5.65 -17.33
CA LEU A 348 -19.42 -4.95 -17.74
C LEU A 348 -20.72 -5.55 -17.15
N GLU A 349 -20.68 -6.77 -16.60
CA GLU A 349 -21.83 -7.47 -16.00
C GLU A 349 -21.92 -7.28 -14.48
N THR A 350 -20.82 -7.46 -13.76
CA THR A 350 -20.79 -7.27 -12.30
C THR A 350 -21.00 -5.82 -11.89
N GLY A 351 -20.79 -4.88 -12.83
CA GLY A 351 -20.78 -3.47 -12.51
C GLY A 351 -19.55 -3.11 -11.66
N PRO A 352 -19.43 -1.84 -11.24
CA PRO A 352 -18.24 -1.37 -10.55
C PRO A 352 -18.07 -1.95 -9.15
N SER A 353 -19.17 -2.20 -8.42
CA SER A 353 -19.16 -2.51 -6.99
C SER A 353 -18.46 -3.82 -6.58
N SER A 354 -17.92 -4.61 -7.52
CA SER A 354 -17.23 -5.87 -7.23
C SER A 354 -15.79 -5.91 -7.74
N MET A 355 -15.27 -4.81 -8.27
CA MET A 355 -13.87 -4.74 -8.71
C MET A 355 -13.04 -4.11 -7.60
N GLY A 356 -11.81 -4.59 -7.41
CA GLY A 356 -10.83 -3.82 -6.63
C GLY A 356 -10.63 -2.43 -7.23
N ALA A 357 -10.13 -1.50 -6.42
CA ALA A 357 -9.96 -0.06 -6.68
C ALA A 357 -9.04 0.25 -7.90
N GLY A 358 -9.52 -0.12 -9.08
CA GLY A 358 -8.74 -0.20 -10.32
C GLY A 358 -9.25 0.77 -11.38
N LEU A 359 -8.40 0.99 -12.37
CA LEU A 359 -8.68 1.94 -13.45
C LEU A 359 -9.85 1.47 -14.34
N GLY A 360 -10.03 0.16 -14.50
CA GLY A 360 -11.20 -0.41 -15.20
C GLY A 360 -12.53 0.00 -14.56
N GLU A 361 -12.56 0.09 -13.23
CA GLU A 361 -13.71 0.49 -12.44
C GLU A 361 -14.03 1.98 -12.61
N LEU A 362 -12.99 2.81 -12.66
CA LEU A 362 -13.11 4.23 -12.89
C LEU A 362 -13.65 4.53 -14.31
N ILE A 363 -13.19 3.80 -15.33
CA ILE A 363 -13.74 3.91 -16.70
C ILE A 363 -15.22 3.52 -16.72
N ALA A 364 -15.61 2.48 -16.00
CA ALA A 364 -17.00 2.07 -15.87
C ALA A 364 -17.87 3.11 -15.14
N SER A 365 -17.24 4.01 -14.36
CA SER A 365 -17.90 5.08 -13.60
C SER A 365 -18.22 6.33 -14.43
N ALA A 366 -17.56 6.50 -15.58
CA ALA A 366 -17.74 7.66 -16.47
C ALA A 366 -19.15 7.76 -17.13
N ASP A 367 -20.05 6.82 -16.85
CA ASP A 367 -21.42 6.73 -17.39
C ASP A 367 -21.45 6.82 -18.92
N LEU A 368 -20.52 6.08 -19.54
CA LEU A 368 -20.40 5.91 -20.98
C LEU A 368 -21.32 4.78 -21.48
N PRO A 369 -21.75 4.81 -22.75
CA PRO A 369 -22.45 3.67 -23.35
C PRO A 369 -21.59 2.40 -23.25
N ARG A 370 -22.20 1.27 -22.89
CA ARG A 370 -21.51 -0.02 -22.67
C ARG A 370 -20.53 -0.39 -23.79
N GLU A 371 -20.88 -0.13 -25.05
CA GLU A 371 -20.01 -0.45 -26.20
C GLU A 371 -18.77 0.44 -26.31
N VAL A 372 -18.91 1.70 -25.89
CA VAL A 372 -17.79 2.65 -25.81
C VAL A 372 -16.86 2.21 -24.68
N THR A 373 -17.40 1.89 -23.50
CA THR A 373 -16.65 1.33 -22.37
C THR A 373 -15.90 0.06 -22.78
N ARG A 374 -16.59 -0.89 -23.44
CA ARG A 374 -15.96 -2.12 -23.95
C ARG A 374 -14.80 -1.82 -24.89
N THR A 375 -14.99 -0.89 -25.83
CA THR A 375 -13.94 -0.51 -26.79
C THR A 375 -12.72 0.08 -26.10
N ILE A 376 -12.93 0.94 -25.10
CA ILE A 376 -11.85 1.61 -24.37
C ILE A 376 -11.11 0.63 -23.48
N LEU A 377 -11.83 -0.21 -22.73
CA LEU A 377 -11.25 -1.28 -21.92
C LEU A 377 -10.47 -2.30 -22.77
N GLY A 378 -10.99 -2.68 -23.94
CA GLY A 378 -10.27 -3.55 -24.87
C GLY A 378 -8.98 -2.91 -25.41
N ARG A 379 -9.00 -1.61 -25.72
CA ARG A 379 -7.79 -0.86 -26.09
C ARG A 379 -6.81 -0.75 -24.93
N TYR A 380 -7.31 -0.54 -23.72
CA TYR A 380 -6.51 -0.46 -22.50
C TYR A 380 -5.81 -1.80 -22.21
N GLN A 381 -6.50 -2.92 -22.34
CA GLN A 381 -5.87 -4.24 -22.18
C GLN A 381 -4.87 -4.55 -23.30
N ALA A 382 -5.11 -4.06 -24.52
CA ALA A 382 -4.21 -4.22 -25.67
C ALA A 382 -3.01 -3.25 -25.65
N ARG A 383 -2.83 -2.44 -24.61
CA ARG A 383 -1.73 -1.47 -24.52
C ARG A 383 -0.38 -2.18 -24.51
N SER A 384 0.61 -1.58 -25.17
CA SER A 384 2.02 -1.97 -25.06
C SER A 384 2.82 -1.08 -24.12
N ALA A 385 2.23 0.04 -23.73
CA ALA A 385 2.81 1.10 -22.91
C ALA A 385 2.20 1.08 -21.50
N GLY A 386 2.80 1.81 -20.56
CA GLY A 386 2.22 2.01 -19.23
C GLY A 386 0.84 2.68 -19.27
N ALA A 387 0.09 2.59 -18.16
CA ALA A 387 -1.25 3.18 -18.07
C ALA A 387 -1.26 4.69 -18.37
N THR A 388 -0.28 5.44 -17.86
CA THR A 388 -0.13 6.89 -18.09
C THR A 388 0.01 7.22 -19.57
N GLU A 389 0.94 6.56 -20.27
CA GLU A 389 1.17 6.76 -21.71
C GLU A 389 -0.07 6.38 -22.54
N PHE A 390 -0.80 5.34 -22.12
CA PHE A 390 -2.07 4.99 -22.75
C PHE A 390 -3.07 6.15 -22.65
N TRP A 391 -3.23 6.77 -21.47
CA TRP A 391 -4.14 7.90 -21.28
C TRP A 391 -3.72 9.13 -22.06
N GLU A 392 -2.45 9.48 -22.03
CA GLU A 392 -1.91 10.55 -22.85
C GLU A 392 -2.19 10.31 -24.34
N SER A 393 -2.04 9.07 -24.81
CA SER A 393 -2.32 8.72 -26.21
C SER A 393 -3.82 8.78 -26.54
N LEU A 394 -4.69 8.41 -25.60
CA LEU A 394 -6.14 8.50 -25.75
C LEU A 394 -6.59 9.96 -25.82
N VAL A 395 -5.95 10.82 -25.04
CA VAL A 395 -6.21 12.27 -24.99
C VAL A 395 -5.66 12.98 -26.23
N ALA A 396 -4.45 12.65 -26.67
CA ALA A 396 -3.79 13.29 -27.80
C ALA A 396 -4.46 13.00 -29.16
N GLY A 397 -5.23 11.92 -29.27
CA GLY A 397 -5.90 11.55 -30.53
C GLY A 397 -4.95 11.13 -31.65
N ASP A 398 -3.69 10.84 -31.33
CA ASP A 398 -2.60 10.61 -32.30
C ASP A 398 -2.62 9.20 -32.94
N GLY A 399 -3.53 8.32 -32.52
CA GLY A 399 -3.74 7.01 -33.14
C GLY A 399 -4.77 7.10 -34.27
N GLY A 400 -4.35 6.98 -35.54
CA GLY A 400 -5.21 7.06 -36.74
C GLY A 400 -6.35 6.01 -36.91
N GLN A 401 -6.87 5.46 -35.81
CA GLN A 401 -8.13 4.72 -35.73
C GLN A 401 -9.18 5.62 -35.07
N GLU A 402 -10.44 5.53 -35.52
CA GLU A 402 -11.60 6.37 -35.09
C GLU A 402 -11.37 7.09 -33.75
N ALA A 403 -11.12 8.40 -33.88
CA ALA A 403 -10.96 9.29 -32.74
C ALA A 403 -12.16 9.10 -31.81
N VAL A 404 -11.87 8.86 -30.53
CA VAL A 404 -12.90 8.84 -29.49
C VAL A 404 -13.60 10.20 -29.54
N ASP A 405 -14.93 10.18 -29.47
CA ASP A 405 -15.71 11.41 -29.49
C ASP A 405 -15.24 12.34 -28.36
N GLU A 406 -15.14 13.64 -28.64
CA GLU A 406 -14.72 14.68 -27.70
C GLU A 406 -15.47 14.60 -26.36
N GLN A 407 -16.77 14.27 -26.42
CA GLN A 407 -17.61 14.15 -25.24
C GLN A 407 -17.22 12.93 -24.39
N VAL A 408 -16.84 11.82 -25.02
CA VAL A 408 -16.38 10.61 -24.32
C VAL A 408 -15.04 10.87 -23.66
N ARG A 409 -14.12 11.53 -24.37
CA ARG A 409 -12.82 11.93 -23.82
C ARG A 409 -12.97 12.83 -22.60
N SER A 410 -13.77 13.89 -22.72
CA SER A 410 -14.03 14.81 -21.59
C SER A 410 -14.71 14.11 -20.40
N ALA A 411 -15.58 13.12 -20.65
CA ALA A 411 -16.20 12.34 -19.57
C ALA A 411 -15.18 11.44 -18.85
N LEU A 412 -14.21 10.87 -19.57
CA LEU A 412 -13.15 10.05 -18.97
C LEU A 412 -12.13 10.87 -18.21
N GLU A 413 -11.64 11.96 -18.79
CA GLU A 413 -10.75 12.91 -18.09
C GLU A 413 -11.39 13.34 -16.78
N MET A 414 -12.66 13.74 -16.81
CA MET A 414 -13.39 14.11 -15.60
C MET A 414 -13.50 12.95 -14.59
N ALA A 415 -13.77 11.73 -15.03
CA ALA A 415 -13.85 10.58 -14.12
C ALA A 415 -12.49 10.29 -13.46
N ILE A 416 -11.40 10.43 -14.22
CA ILE A 416 -10.03 10.23 -13.75
C ILE A 416 -9.66 11.31 -12.74
N ASP A 417 -9.93 12.57 -13.06
CA ASP A 417 -9.65 13.69 -12.18
C ASP A 417 -10.43 13.58 -10.86
N ILE A 418 -11.71 13.17 -10.91
CA ILE A 418 -12.50 12.93 -9.69
C ILE A 418 -11.94 11.75 -8.90
N GLY A 419 -11.58 10.64 -9.54
CA GLY A 419 -11.02 9.49 -8.85
C GLY A 419 -9.65 9.76 -8.22
N GLY A 420 -8.81 10.58 -8.86
CA GLY A 420 -7.56 11.05 -8.27
C GLY A 420 -7.76 11.96 -7.06
N LEU A 421 -8.86 12.70 -7.04
CA LEU A 421 -9.18 13.68 -5.99
C LEU A 421 -9.96 13.10 -4.81
N LEU A 422 -10.88 12.16 -5.06
CA LEU A 422 -11.76 11.57 -4.05
C LEU A 422 -11.37 10.15 -3.66
N GLY A 423 -10.38 9.56 -4.34
CA GLY A 423 -10.05 8.14 -4.27
C GLY A 423 -10.75 7.32 -5.35
N ALA A 424 -10.29 6.09 -5.54
CA ALA A 424 -10.76 5.18 -6.60
C ALA A 424 -12.13 4.52 -6.33
N GLU A 425 -12.92 5.03 -5.38
CA GLU A 425 -14.27 4.54 -5.07
C GLU A 425 -15.26 4.86 -6.21
N SER A 426 -15.52 3.88 -7.06
CA SER A 426 -16.35 4.04 -8.26
C SER A 426 -17.78 4.52 -7.99
N ALA A 427 -18.39 4.05 -6.90
CA ALA A 427 -19.74 4.40 -6.52
C ALA A 427 -19.83 5.90 -6.16
N LEU A 428 -18.82 6.42 -5.45
CA LEU A 428 -18.67 7.84 -5.15
C LEU A 428 -18.39 8.66 -6.42
N VAL A 429 -17.43 8.23 -7.26
CA VAL A 429 -17.12 8.90 -8.54
C VAL A 429 -18.37 9.02 -9.41
N ARG A 430 -19.12 7.93 -9.56
CA ARG A 430 -20.38 7.91 -10.30
C ARG A 430 -21.42 8.85 -9.69
N LYS A 431 -21.56 8.84 -8.36
CA LYS A 431 -22.48 9.73 -7.66
C LYS A 431 -22.14 11.18 -7.95
N VAL A 432 -20.87 11.58 -7.81
CA VAL A 432 -20.41 12.95 -8.05
C VAL A 432 -20.58 13.35 -9.52
N LEU A 433 -20.26 12.48 -10.48
CA LEU A 433 -20.56 12.69 -11.91
C LEU A 433 -22.06 12.85 -12.18
N SER A 434 -22.93 12.13 -11.46
CA SER A 434 -24.38 12.30 -11.59
C SER A 434 -24.85 13.68 -11.11
N LEU A 435 -24.23 14.24 -10.06
CA LEU A 435 -24.52 15.61 -9.58
C LEU A 435 -24.10 16.66 -10.61
N ARG A 436 -23.03 16.41 -11.38
CA ARG A 436 -22.63 17.26 -12.51
C ARG A 436 -23.72 17.31 -13.58
N LYS A 437 -24.28 16.14 -13.94
CA LYS A 437 -25.37 16.04 -14.93
C LYS A 437 -26.64 16.76 -14.47
N GLN A 438 -26.85 16.85 -13.16
CA GLN A 438 -27.93 17.62 -12.54
C GLN A 438 -27.63 19.12 -12.48
N GLY A 439 -26.42 19.55 -12.85
CA GLY A 439 -25.99 20.94 -12.83
C GLY A 439 -25.66 21.48 -11.44
N ARG A 440 -25.45 20.60 -10.43
CA ARG A 440 -25.02 21.03 -9.08
C ARG A 440 -23.61 21.61 -9.08
N TRP A 441 -22.78 21.21 -10.04
CA TRP A 441 -21.42 21.70 -10.24
C TRP A 441 -21.04 21.58 -11.73
N GLN A 442 -20.08 22.37 -12.21
CA GLN A 442 -19.68 22.37 -13.63
C GLN A 442 -18.20 22.03 -13.83
N MET A 443 -17.35 22.54 -12.96
CA MET A 443 -15.90 22.33 -12.93
C MET A 443 -15.49 21.68 -11.60
N LEU A 444 -14.32 21.05 -11.55
CA LEU A 444 -13.87 20.34 -10.34
C LEU A 444 -13.78 21.26 -9.13
N GLU A 445 -13.38 22.52 -9.33
CA GLU A 445 -13.26 23.50 -8.25
C GLU A 445 -14.60 23.89 -7.64
N ASP A 446 -15.72 23.61 -8.31
CA ASP A 446 -17.05 23.86 -7.76
C ASP A 446 -17.43 22.79 -6.70
N LEU A 447 -16.70 21.66 -6.62
CA LEU A 447 -16.87 20.67 -5.54
C LEU A 447 -16.46 21.22 -4.17
N ALA A 448 -15.55 22.22 -4.15
CA ALA A 448 -15.17 22.95 -2.94
C ALA A 448 -16.35 23.77 -2.34
N GLU A 449 -17.40 24.02 -3.13
CA GLU A 449 -18.57 24.74 -2.63
C GLU A 449 -19.45 23.86 -1.72
N PHE A 450 -19.31 22.53 -1.79
CA PHE A 450 -20.05 21.60 -0.94
C PHE A 450 -19.52 21.70 0.49
N ASP A 451 -20.42 21.77 1.47
CA ASP A 451 -20.04 21.74 2.88
C ASP A 451 -19.94 20.30 3.42
N LEU A 452 -19.63 20.17 4.72
CA LEU A 452 -19.48 18.85 5.35
C LEU A 452 -20.78 18.05 5.27
N ASP A 453 -21.93 18.70 5.50
CA ASP A 453 -23.25 18.06 5.46
C ASP A 453 -23.60 17.58 4.04
N ASP A 454 -23.29 18.37 3.01
CA ASP A 454 -23.41 17.96 1.60
C ASP A 454 -22.61 16.68 1.32
N TRP A 455 -21.35 16.61 1.79
CA TRP A 455 -20.50 15.43 1.59
C TRP A 455 -20.98 14.21 2.38
N CYS A 456 -21.40 14.37 3.63
CA CYS A 456 -22.02 13.31 4.43
C CYS A 456 -23.25 12.74 3.69
N GLN A 457 -24.15 13.61 3.21
CA GLN A 457 -25.33 13.17 2.46
C GLN A 457 -24.98 12.43 1.16
N ILE A 458 -23.93 12.84 0.46
CA ILE A 458 -23.47 12.16 -0.75
C ILE A 458 -22.99 10.75 -0.40
N LEU A 459 -22.12 10.62 0.61
CA LEU A 459 -21.58 9.35 1.07
C LEU A 459 -22.68 8.41 1.58
N GLU A 460 -23.56 8.87 2.47
CA GLU A 460 -24.73 8.11 2.95
C GLU A 460 -25.54 7.56 1.77
N SER A 461 -25.78 8.38 0.75
CA SER A 461 -26.56 7.94 -0.41
C SER A 461 -25.85 6.87 -1.25
N VAL A 462 -24.51 6.81 -1.21
CA VAL A 462 -23.71 5.79 -1.87
C VAL A 462 -23.78 4.49 -1.07
N TYR A 463 -23.50 4.53 0.24
CA TYR A 463 -23.43 3.34 1.09
C TYR A 463 -24.79 2.69 1.36
N VAL A 464 -25.84 3.48 1.54
CA VAL A 464 -27.21 2.95 1.68
C VAL A 464 -27.69 2.25 0.41
N SER A 465 -27.22 2.68 -0.77
CA SER A 465 -27.65 2.11 -2.05
C SER A 465 -26.97 0.77 -2.37
N ASP A 466 -25.72 0.58 -1.94
CA ASP A 466 -24.96 -0.64 -2.23
C ASP A 466 -25.18 -1.74 -1.17
N GLY A 467 -25.74 -1.38 -0.01
CA GLY A 467 -25.91 -2.33 1.12
C GLY A 467 -24.58 -2.88 1.63
N ALA A 468 -23.47 -2.31 1.18
CA ALA A 468 -22.12 -2.58 1.60
C ALA A 468 -21.73 -1.46 2.55
N VAL A 469 -22.04 -1.66 3.83
CA VAL A 469 -21.35 -0.91 4.88
C VAL A 469 -19.92 -1.43 4.87
N PRO A 470 -18.89 -0.58 4.65
CA PRO A 470 -17.52 -1.04 4.74
C PRO A 470 -17.32 -1.65 6.12
N ASP A 471 -16.70 -2.83 6.16
CA ASP A 471 -16.33 -3.50 7.41
C ASP A 471 -15.62 -2.48 8.31
N VAL A 472 -15.99 -2.41 9.59
CA VAL A 472 -15.41 -1.48 10.59
C VAL A 472 -13.87 -1.56 10.61
N SER A 473 -13.31 -2.70 10.19
CA SER A 473 -11.87 -2.90 9.99
C SER A 473 -11.30 -2.13 8.80
N GLN A 474 -12.06 -2.00 7.70
CA GLN A 474 -11.70 -1.17 6.52
C GLN A 474 -11.94 0.32 6.78
N MET A 475 -12.88 0.66 7.67
CA MET A 475 -13.21 2.04 8.02
C MET A 475 -12.02 2.82 8.62
N ALA A 476 -11.12 2.14 9.33
CA ALA A 476 -9.95 2.76 9.94
C ALA A 476 -8.85 3.18 8.93
N SER A 477 -8.78 2.57 7.73
CA SER A 477 -7.71 2.85 6.75
C SER A 477 -8.00 4.10 5.90
N VAL A 478 -9.28 4.40 5.64
CA VAL A 478 -9.70 5.50 4.73
C VAL A 478 -9.53 6.89 5.36
N ALA A 479 -9.39 6.97 6.68
CA ALA A 479 -9.11 8.22 7.39
C ALA A 479 -7.65 8.71 7.21
N ALA A 480 -6.76 7.94 6.55
CA ALA A 480 -5.40 8.35 6.14
C ALA A 480 -5.42 9.60 5.22
N PRO A 481 -4.52 10.60 5.36
CA PRO A 481 -4.58 11.80 4.54
C PRO A 481 -4.18 11.40 3.11
N MET A 482 -5.14 11.44 2.18
CA MET A 482 -4.88 11.21 0.77
C MET A 482 -4.16 12.42 0.17
N GLY A 483 -2.83 12.44 0.24
CA GLY A 483 -2.06 13.54 -0.32
C GLY A 483 -0.56 13.35 -0.16
N GLN A 484 0.08 12.66 -1.12
CA GLN A 484 1.48 12.94 -1.51
C GLN A 484 1.97 12.17 -2.77
N GLY A 485 1.26 11.17 -3.28
CA GLY A 485 1.79 10.28 -4.33
C GLY A 485 1.70 10.70 -5.81
N ALA A 486 1.00 11.78 -6.19
CA ALA A 486 0.59 11.95 -7.59
C ALA A 486 0.98 13.25 -8.33
N TYR A 487 1.85 14.11 -7.78
CA TYR A 487 2.18 15.40 -8.43
C TYR A 487 3.66 15.81 -8.33
N GLU A 488 4.60 14.92 -8.66
CA GLU A 488 6.01 15.30 -8.87
C GLU A 488 6.33 15.48 -10.37
N GLY A 489 5.96 16.65 -10.89
CA GLY A 489 6.33 17.11 -12.22
C GLY A 489 7.04 18.47 -12.16
N SER A 490 8.38 18.44 -12.16
CA SER A 490 9.31 19.56 -12.38
C SER A 490 9.46 20.64 -11.28
N GLY A 491 10.37 20.39 -10.33
CA GLY A 491 10.97 21.41 -9.46
C GLY A 491 12.43 21.08 -9.14
N GLN A 492 13.36 21.99 -9.45
CA GLN A 492 14.80 21.81 -9.24
C GLN A 492 15.16 21.82 -7.75
N ALA A 493 15.83 20.77 -7.27
CA ALA A 493 16.43 20.71 -5.94
C ALA A 493 17.59 21.71 -5.79
N PHE A 494 17.59 22.45 -4.68
CA PHE A 494 18.72 23.24 -4.17
C PHE A 494 19.27 22.54 -2.91
N ASP A 495 20.56 22.18 -2.93
CA ASP A 495 21.30 21.69 -1.76
C ASP A 495 21.44 22.79 -0.70
N ILE A 496 21.08 22.51 0.55
CA ILE A 496 21.39 23.36 1.71
C ILE A 496 22.09 22.53 2.79
N ASP A 497 23.37 22.82 3.01
CA ASP A 497 24.15 22.44 4.20
C ASP A 497 23.54 23.08 5.46
N THR A 498 23.24 22.29 6.50
CA THR A 498 22.89 22.85 7.82
C THR A 498 23.65 22.15 8.94
N ASP A 499 24.73 22.82 9.41
CA ASP A 499 25.36 22.59 10.71
C ASP A 499 24.45 23.16 11.82
N SER A 500 23.85 22.30 12.65
CA SER A 500 23.09 22.71 13.83
C SER A 500 23.34 21.75 15.00
N HIS A 501 24.43 21.99 15.73
CA HIS A 501 24.59 21.50 17.10
C HIS A 501 24.26 22.62 18.09
N ILE A 502 23.67 22.22 19.23
CA ILE A 502 23.49 22.94 20.51
C ILE A 502 22.08 23.56 20.70
N LEU A 503 21.24 22.90 21.50
CA LEU A 503 20.53 23.40 22.71
C LEU A 503 19.18 22.67 22.96
N GLU A 504 19.18 21.43 23.46
CA GLU A 504 18.00 20.84 24.12
C GLU A 504 18.43 19.96 25.30
N ALA A 505 18.53 20.58 26.48
CA ALA A 505 18.60 19.91 27.77
C ALA A 505 18.26 20.94 28.85
N GLU A 506 16.98 21.22 29.08
CA GLU A 506 16.45 21.96 30.24
C GLU A 506 14.92 22.15 30.10
N PHE A 507 14.07 21.10 30.18
CA PHE A 507 12.62 21.33 30.40
C PHE A 507 11.78 20.11 30.89
N GLU A 508 12.26 19.29 31.81
CA GLU A 508 11.44 18.19 32.40
C GLU A 508 11.64 18.02 33.91
N GLU A 509 11.35 19.06 34.71
CA GLU A 509 11.34 18.89 36.18
C GLU A 509 10.38 19.88 36.87
N GLU A 510 9.07 19.74 36.65
CA GLU A 510 8.02 20.31 37.51
C GLU A 510 6.65 19.80 37.03
N PHE A 511 6.15 18.65 37.51
CA PHE A 511 4.71 18.31 37.64
C PHE A 511 4.50 16.84 38.10
N GLU A 512 4.91 16.50 39.32
CA GLU A 512 4.46 15.26 40.00
C GLU A 512 4.35 15.52 41.51
N GLU A 513 3.26 16.13 41.99
CA GLU A 513 2.98 16.16 43.44
C GLU A 513 1.53 16.54 43.80
N GLU A 514 0.48 15.85 43.32
CA GLU A 514 -0.85 15.97 43.98
C GLU A 514 -1.88 14.87 43.62
N TYR A 515 -1.68 13.61 44.03
CA TYR A 515 -2.78 12.63 44.14
C TYR A 515 -2.50 11.61 45.25
N GLU A 516 -2.79 11.98 46.50
CA GLU A 516 -2.98 11.02 47.60
C GLU A 516 -4.33 11.27 48.29
N ALA A 517 -4.97 10.15 48.63
CA ALA A 517 -6.05 9.95 49.61
C ALA A 517 -7.51 10.22 49.18
N PHE A 518 -8.15 9.18 48.66
CA PHE A 518 -9.54 8.85 48.95
C PHE A 518 -9.65 7.35 49.23
N ASP A 519 -9.44 6.98 50.50
CA ASP A 519 -9.96 5.75 51.09
C ASP A 519 -11.34 6.12 51.68
N ASP A 520 -12.43 5.71 51.05
CA ASP A 520 -13.74 5.66 51.69
C ASP A 520 -14.31 4.24 51.53
N ASP A 521 -14.27 3.53 52.67
CA ASP A 521 -15.01 2.32 52.97
C ASP A 521 -16.52 2.60 52.81
N GLU A 522 -17.16 2.08 51.77
CA GLU A 522 -18.61 1.87 51.76
C GLU A 522 -18.94 0.37 51.70
N ASP A 523 -19.47 -0.10 52.84
CA ASP A 523 -20.16 -1.37 53.05
C ASP A 523 -21.24 -1.58 51.97
N VAL A 524 -20.96 -2.45 51.00
CA VAL A 524 -21.97 -2.98 50.08
C VAL A 524 -22.65 -4.19 50.74
N PRO A 525 -23.98 -4.20 50.92
CA PRO A 525 -24.69 -5.35 51.46
C PRO A 525 -24.82 -6.46 50.41
N ASP A 526 -24.48 -7.67 50.84
CA ASP A 526 -24.79 -8.94 50.17
C ASP A 526 -26.31 -9.15 50.11
N ASP A 527 -26.97 -8.74 49.03
CA ASP A 527 -28.32 -9.20 48.70
C ASP A 527 -28.26 -10.10 47.47
N ASP A 528 -28.37 -11.41 47.75
CA ASP A 528 -28.64 -12.51 46.83
C ASP A 528 -30.00 -12.31 46.14
N ASP A 529 -30.06 -11.46 45.12
CA ASP A 529 -31.19 -11.45 44.18
C ASP A 529 -30.74 -12.02 42.84
N ALA A 530 -31.24 -13.24 42.58
CA ALA A 530 -31.23 -13.89 41.28
C ALA A 530 -31.94 -12.98 40.25
N PHE A 531 -31.17 -12.15 39.56
CA PHE A 531 -31.63 -11.34 38.45
C PHE A 531 -31.68 -12.20 37.18
N ASP A 532 -32.83 -12.15 36.51
CA ASP A 532 -33.12 -12.77 35.22
C ASP A 532 -32.10 -12.33 34.16
N GLU A 533 -31.20 -13.25 33.82
CA GLU A 533 -30.17 -13.16 32.77
C GLU A 533 -30.80 -13.37 31.38
N ALA A 534 -31.72 -12.48 30.96
CA ALA A 534 -32.50 -12.70 29.74
C ALA A 534 -32.88 -11.47 28.88
N THR A 535 -32.24 -10.30 29.03
CA THR A 535 -32.63 -9.10 28.23
C THR A 535 -31.53 -8.30 27.55
N ASP A 536 -30.26 -8.71 27.58
CA ASP A 536 -29.15 -7.86 27.09
C ASP A 536 -28.77 -8.09 25.61
N ALA A 537 -29.72 -8.52 24.77
CA ALA A 537 -29.46 -8.78 23.34
C ALA A 537 -30.04 -7.71 22.39
N ASP A 538 -30.66 -6.66 22.92
CA ASP A 538 -31.28 -5.58 22.13
C ASP A 538 -30.46 -4.26 22.16
N ASP A 539 -29.36 -4.16 22.93
CA ASP A 539 -28.52 -2.95 23.01
C ASP A 539 -27.39 -2.90 21.96
N ASP A 540 -27.05 -4.01 21.29
CA ASP A 540 -25.92 -4.06 20.33
C ASP A 540 -26.24 -3.39 18.97
N ALA A 541 -27.52 -3.13 18.66
CA ALA A 541 -27.91 -2.57 17.34
C ALA A 541 -27.70 -1.05 17.22
N ASP A 542 -27.69 -0.32 18.34
CA ASP A 542 -27.52 1.13 18.34
C ASP A 542 -26.04 1.55 18.14
N ASP A 543 -25.09 0.67 18.49
CA ASP A 543 -23.65 0.94 18.37
C ASP A 543 -23.17 0.91 16.90
N ASP A 544 -23.74 0.03 16.07
CA ASP A 544 -23.39 -0.09 14.64
C ASP A 544 -23.83 1.15 13.83
N GLU A 545 -25.03 1.69 14.08
CA GLU A 545 -25.52 2.89 13.39
C GLU A 545 -24.68 4.13 13.72
N GLN A 546 -24.20 4.25 14.96
CA GLN A 546 -23.33 5.36 15.37
C GLN A 546 -21.95 5.26 14.73
N ALA A 547 -21.36 4.06 14.65
CA ALA A 547 -20.08 3.83 13.99
C ALA A 547 -20.14 4.17 12.49
N GLU A 548 -21.25 3.83 11.82
CA GLU A 548 -21.49 4.22 10.42
C GLU A 548 -21.52 5.74 10.23
N HIS A 549 -22.28 6.45 11.07
CA HIS A 549 -22.37 7.90 11.00
C HIS A 549 -21.03 8.59 11.27
N ASP A 550 -20.28 8.11 12.27
CA ASP A 550 -18.97 8.67 12.62
C ASP A 550 -17.98 8.47 11.46
N TRP A 551 -17.99 7.30 10.82
CA TRP A 551 -17.13 7.05 9.67
C TRP A 551 -17.47 7.93 8.47
N VAL A 552 -18.76 8.12 8.16
CA VAL A 552 -19.19 9.02 7.08
C VAL A 552 -18.68 10.45 7.32
N ALA A 553 -18.78 10.94 8.56
CA ALA A 553 -18.31 12.27 8.92
C ALA A 553 -16.79 12.40 8.74
N VAL A 554 -16.01 11.42 9.23
CA VAL A 554 -14.55 11.39 9.05
C VAL A 554 -14.17 11.34 7.57
N ARG A 555 -14.89 10.53 6.77
CA ARG A 555 -14.65 10.42 5.33
C ARG A 555 -14.96 11.72 4.59
N ALA A 556 -16.06 12.38 4.95
CA ALA A 556 -16.46 13.66 4.39
C ALA A 556 -15.44 14.76 4.70
N GLU A 557 -14.89 14.77 5.91
CA GLU A 557 -13.82 15.69 6.31
C GLU A 557 -12.55 15.44 5.51
N ALA A 558 -12.11 14.18 5.36
CA ALA A 558 -10.95 13.84 4.54
C ALA A 558 -11.10 14.29 3.08
N ILE A 559 -12.27 14.10 2.48
CA ILE A 559 -12.57 14.60 1.12
C ILE A 559 -12.46 16.12 1.05
N ARG A 560 -13.01 16.82 2.05
CA ARG A 560 -12.97 18.28 2.13
C ARG A 560 -11.54 18.79 2.24
N ASP A 561 -10.71 18.13 3.05
CA ASP A 561 -9.31 18.49 3.22
C ASP A 561 -8.51 18.30 1.93
N THR A 562 -8.70 17.17 1.22
CA THR A 562 -8.09 16.95 -0.10
C THR A 562 -8.56 17.99 -1.13
N LEU A 563 -9.83 18.39 -1.08
CA LEU A 563 -10.36 19.47 -1.93
C LEU A 563 -9.79 20.84 -1.57
N GLU A 564 -9.56 21.11 -0.30
CA GLU A 564 -8.93 22.35 0.16
C GLU A 564 -7.48 22.43 -0.31
N GLU A 565 -6.74 21.32 -0.23
CA GLU A 565 -5.39 21.24 -0.75
C GLU A 565 -5.32 21.41 -2.27
N ALA A 566 -6.24 20.79 -3.01
CA ALA A 566 -6.32 20.93 -4.47
C ALA A 566 -6.78 22.32 -4.92
N PHE A 567 -7.70 22.96 -4.18
CA PHE A 567 -8.35 24.21 -4.56
C PHE A 567 -8.37 25.27 -3.43
N PRO A 568 -7.22 25.65 -2.85
CA PRO A 568 -7.15 26.47 -1.64
C PRO A 568 -7.78 27.85 -1.83
N SER A 569 -7.58 28.46 -3.01
CA SER A 569 -8.17 29.75 -3.36
C SER A 569 -9.72 29.75 -3.32
N ARG A 570 -10.39 28.60 -3.51
CA ARG A 570 -11.85 28.48 -3.37
C ARG A 570 -12.26 28.48 -1.90
N PHE A 571 -11.64 27.62 -1.10
CA PHE A 571 -11.92 27.52 0.33
C PHE A 571 -11.64 28.86 1.03
N ILE A 572 -10.51 29.50 0.75
CA ILE A 572 -10.16 30.81 1.32
C ILE A 572 -11.24 31.85 1.01
N ARG A 573 -11.73 31.94 -0.23
CA ARG A 573 -12.81 32.87 -0.57
C ARG A 573 -14.11 32.55 0.17
N LYS A 574 -14.48 31.28 0.28
CA LYS A 574 -15.69 30.84 0.98
C LYS A 574 -15.61 31.19 2.47
N ALA A 575 -14.50 30.85 3.13
CA ALA A 575 -14.26 31.19 4.53
C ALA A 575 -14.26 32.70 4.76
N LEU A 576 -13.58 33.46 3.89
CA LEU A 576 -13.59 34.92 3.97
C LEU A 576 -15.00 35.47 3.80
N HIS A 577 -15.80 35.00 2.83
CA HIS A 577 -17.17 35.45 2.62
C HIS A 577 -18.12 35.14 3.79
N GLN A 578 -17.90 34.03 4.49
CA GLN A 578 -18.63 33.69 5.72
C GLN A 578 -18.18 34.51 6.92
N SER A 579 -16.94 34.98 6.90
CA SER A 579 -16.39 35.85 7.93
C SER A 579 -16.73 37.33 7.69
N GLU A 580 -17.01 38.10 8.73
CA GLU A 580 -17.16 39.56 8.63
C GLU A 580 -15.79 40.29 8.63
N VAL A 581 -14.72 39.59 8.23
CA VAL A 581 -13.33 40.06 8.35
C VAL A 581 -13.00 41.12 7.30
N LEU A 582 -13.52 40.98 6.09
CA LEU A 582 -13.22 41.89 4.98
C LEU A 582 -14.25 43.01 4.89
N SER A 583 -13.84 44.14 4.31
CA SER A 583 -14.79 45.19 3.92
C SER A 583 -15.76 44.70 2.83
N GLU A 584 -16.96 45.30 2.78
CA GLU A 584 -17.95 45.04 1.72
C GLU A 584 -17.36 45.32 0.31
N GLY A 585 -16.38 46.22 0.20
CA GLY A 585 -15.66 46.46 -1.05
C GLY A 585 -14.75 45.29 -1.44
N ALA A 586 -13.99 44.73 -0.50
CA ALA A 586 -13.16 43.56 -0.75
C ALA A 586 -13.98 42.32 -1.09
N HIS A 587 -15.11 42.09 -0.41
CA HIS A 587 -16.06 41.03 -0.78
C HIS A 587 -16.57 41.18 -2.21
N ARG A 588 -17.09 42.37 -2.57
CA ARG A 588 -17.58 42.65 -3.92
C ARG A 588 -16.49 42.53 -4.99
N LEU A 589 -15.24 42.87 -4.66
CA LEU A 589 -14.12 42.66 -5.58
C LEU A 589 -13.87 41.16 -5.79
N LEU A 590 -13.77 40.37 -4.72
CA LEU A 590 -13.57 38.91 -4.80
C LEU A 590 -14.72 38.20 -5.54
N GLU A 591 -15.97 38.62 -5.36
CA GLU A 591 -17.13 38.14 -6.11
C GLU A 591 -17.04 38.40 -7.62
N ARG A 592 -16.41 39.52 -8.03
CA ARG A 592 -16.16 39.83 -9.44
C ARG A 592 -15.02 39.00 -10.04
N VAL A 593 -14.16 38.42 -9.21
CA VAL A 593 -13.03 37.59 -9.65
C VAL A 593 -13.07 36.18 -9.04
N PRO A 594 -14.13 35.39 -9.31
CA PRO A 594 -14.33 34.08 -8.67
C PRO A 594 -13.26 33.03 -9.03
N ARG A 595 -12.39 33.33 -10.00
CA ARG A 595 -11.26 32.48 -10.43
C ARG A 595 -9.91 33.15 -10.24
N HIS A 596 -9.81 34.12 -9.33
CA HIS A 596 -8.51 34.68 -8.95
C HIS A 596 -7.73 33.68 -8.11
N ASP A 597 -6.48 33.42 -8.46
CA ASP A 597 -5.62 32.56 -7.64
C ASP A 597 -4.93 33.42 -6.57
N LEU A 598 -5.34 33.25 -5.31
CA LEU A 598 -4.83 34.00 -4.17
C LEU A 598 -3.38 33.60 -3.82
N LEU A 599 -2.92 32.43 -4.25
CA LEU A 599 -1.58 31.95 -3.93
C LEU A 599 -0.51 32.60 -4.82
N SER A 600 -0.71 32.53 -6.14
CA SER A 600 0.33 32.92 -7.10
C SER A 600 0.05 34.22 -7.84
N ALA A 601 -1.21 34.64 -7.99
CA ALA A 601 -1.55 35.83 -8.77
C ALA A 601 -1.51 37.13 -7.93
N SER A 602 -1.65 38.27 -8.62
CA SER A 602 -1.76 39.60 -8.01
C SER A 602 -3.05 40.29 -8.44
N ILE A 603 -3.92 40.60 -7.47
CA ILE A 603 -5.19 41.28 -7.71
C ILE A 603 -4.96 42.69 -8.26
N ARG A 604 -3.86 43.35 -7.86
CA ARG A 604 -3.49 44.67 -8.36
C ARG A 604 -3.15 44.63 -9.83
N GLU A 605 -2.33 43.67 -10.26
CA GLU A 605 -2.02 43.51 -11.69
C GLU A 605 -3.29 43.21 -12.48
N ARG A 606 -4.17 42.36 -11.95
CA ARG A 606 -5.46 42.05 -12.57
C ARG A 606 -6.37 43.28 -12.70
N ALA A 607 -6.48 44.11 -11.67
CA ALA A 607 -7.27 45.34 -11.70
C ALA A 607 -6.68 46.41 -12.64
N LEU A 608 -5.36 46.42 -12.85
CA LEU A 608 -4.71 47.25 -13.88
C LEU A 608 -5.03 46.78 -15.30
N GLN A 609 -5.11 45.46 -15.51
CA GLN A 609 -5.46 44.86 -16.80
C GLN A 609 -6.95 44.98 -17.11
N ASP A 610 -7.81 44.92 -16.09
CA ASP A 610 -9.26 45.04 -16.18
C ASP A 610 -9.79 46.10 -15.19
N PRO A 611 -9.76 47.39 -15.58
CA PRO A 611 -10.24 48.48 -14.74
C PRO A 611 -11.73 48.40 -14.38
N ASP A 612 -12.53 47.65 -15.14
CA ASP A 612 -13.97 47.51 -14.89
C ASP A 612 -14.24 46.71 -13.59
N LEU A 613 -13.27 45.93 -13.11
CA LEU A 613 -13.31 45.29 -11.78
C LEU A 613 -13.49 46.31 -10.65
N LEU A 614 -13.02 47.54 -10.86
CA LEU A 614 -13.12 48.64 -9.90
C LEU A 614 -14.29 49.59 -10.19
N GLU A 615 -15.18 49.26 -11.12
CA GLU A 615 -16.34 50.10 -11.43
C GLU A 615 -17.25 50.23 -10.20
N GLY A 616 -17.50 51.48 -9.78
CA GLY A 616 -18.35 51.82 -8.63
C GLY A 616 -17.58 52.19 -7.36
N TYR A 617 -16.26 52.02 -7.32
CA TYR A 617 -15.42 52.50 -6.22
C TYR A 617 -14.90 53.91 -6.48
N GLU A 618 -14.85 54.75 -5.44
CA GLU A 618 -14.04 55.98 -5.51
C GLU A 618 -12.54 55.60 -5.58
N THR A 619 -11.70 56.42 -6.22
CA THR A 619 -10.27 56.08 -6.40
C THR A 619 -9.54 55.75 -5.09
N ILE A 620 -9.91 56.43 -3.99
CA ILE A 620 -9.32 56.16 -2.67
C ILE A 620 -9.85 54.85 -2.08
N GLU A 621 -11.13 54.56 -2.26
CA GLU A 621 -11.76 53.32 -1.80
C GLU A 621 -11.22 52.11 -2.58
N ALA A 622 -11.03 52.26 -3.90
CA ALA A 622 -10.48 51.23 -4.76
C ALA A 622 -9.08 50.79 -4.31
N GLU A 623 -8.21 51.74 -3.94
CA GLU A 623 -6.87 51.42 -3.45
C GLU A 623 -6.92 50.65 -2.13
N PHE A 624 -7.79 51.07 -1.20
CA PHE A 624 -7.98 50.38 0.08
C PHE A 624 -8.48 48.94 -0.12
N VAL A 625 -9.47 48.76 -1.01
CA VAL A 625 -10.03 47.45 -1.33
C VAL A 625 -8.97 46.53 -1.97
N ILE A 626 -8.11 47.06 -2.85
CA ILE A 626 -6.99 46.30 -3.42
C ILE A 626 -5.99 45.92 -2.33
N GLU A 627 -5.57 46.85 -1.47
CA GLU A 627 -4.62 46.58 -0.38
C GLU A 627 -5.11 45.49 0.58
N GLU A 628 -6.43 45.44 0.83
CA GLU A 628 -7.08 44.45 1.67
C GLU A 628 -7.06 43.05 1.03
N VAL A 629 -7.37 42.94 -0.26
CA VAL A 629 -7.26 41.66 -0.99
C VAL A 629 -5.79 41.23 -1.15
N GLU A 630 -4.86 42.16 -1.37
CA GLU A 630 -3.42 41.85 -1.38
C GLU A 630 -2.92 41.35 -0.01
N ALA A 631 -3.54 41.78 1.10
CA ALA A 631 -3.23 41.24 2.42
C ALA A 631 -3.65 39.77 2.52
N VAL A 632 -4.83 39.42 2.00
CA VAL A 632 -5.27 38.02 1.87
C VAL A 632 -4.25 37.21 1.05
N GLU A 633 -3.86 37.69 -0.14
CA GLU A 633 -2.88 36.99 -1.01
C GLU A 633 -1.54 36.75 -0.30
N ARG A 634 -1.05 37.73 0.45
CA ARG A 634 0.22 37.60 1.18
C ARG A 634 0.12 36.62 2.34
N VAL A 635 -1.01 36.58 3.05
CA VAL A 635 -1.24 35.62 4.13
C VAL A 635 -1.48 34.21 3.58
N SER A 636 -2.17 34.07 2.45
CA SER A 636 -2.41 32.76 1.83
C SER A 636 -1.14 32.10 1.27
N ARG A 637 -0.05 32.86 1.09
CA ARG A 637 1.28 32.31 0.79
C ARG A 637 2.00 31.76 2.02
N VAL A 638 1.54 32.08 3.22
CA VAL A 638 2.06 31.52 4.47
C VAL A 638 1.35 30.21 4.78
N THR A 639 0.03 30.20 4.64
CA THR A 639 -0.81 29.01 4.85
C THR A 639 -1.90 28.93 3.79
N HIS A 640 -2.19 27.73 3.33
CA HIS A 640 -3.20 27.47 2.31
C HIS A 640 -4.57 27.10 2.90
N HIS A 641 -4.67 26.91 4.22
CA HIS A 641 -5.92 26.60 4.90
C HIS A 641 -6.78 27.84 5.10
N ALA A 642 -8.05 27.75 4.69
CA ALA A 642 -8.96 28.87 4.62
C ALA A 642 -9.31 29.46 5.99
N GLU A 643 -9.52 28.61 6.99
CA GLU A 643 -9.81 29.05 8.35
C GLU A 643 -8.62 29.82 8.96
N GLU A 644 -7.40 29.31 8.75
CA GLU A 644 -6.18 29.98 9.21
C GLU A 644 -5.98 31.34 8.55
N VAL A 645 -6.19 31.43 7.23
CA VAL A 645 -6.14 32.71 6.50
C VAL A 645 -7.18 33.69 7.03
N ALA A 646 -8.43 33.25 7.23
CA ALA A 646 -9.49 34.10 7.74
C ALA A 646 -9.19 34.62 9.16
N VAL A 647 -8.65 33.78 10.05
CA VAL A 647 -8.24 34.15 11.41
C VAL A 647 -7.09 35.16 11.39
N LEU A 648 -6.06 34.92 10.58
CA LEU A 648 -4.90 35.81 10.50
C LEU A 648 -5.28 37.17 9.92
N VAL A 649 -6.02 37.20 8.82
CA VAL A 649 -6.50 38.45 8.22
C VAL A 649 -7.45 39.18 9.19
N GLY A 650 -8.35 38.45 9.86
CA GLY A 650 -9.31 38.99 10.83
C GLY A 650 -8.69 39.61 12.07
N THR A 651 -7.51 39.14 12.45
CA THR A 651 -6.72 39.69 13.56
C THR A 651 -5.77 40.80 13.12
N GLY A 652 -5.81 41.17 11.83
CA GLY A 652 -5.08 42.29 11.26
C GLY A 652 -3.69 41.94 10.73
N MET A 653 -3.34 40.65 10.61
CA MET A 653 -2.11 40.22 9.94
C MET A 653 -2.24 40.41 8.43
N ARG A 654 -1.23 41.04 7.82
CA ARG A 654 -1.26 41.41 6.40
C ARG A 654 -0.13 40.82 5.58
N SER A 655 0.84 40.15 6.21
CA SER A 655 1.98 39.55 5.52
C SER A 655 2.75 38.53 6.37
N ALA A 656 3.54 37.69 5.70
CA ALA A 656 4.53 36.81 6.33
C ALA A 656 5.51 37.56 7.24
N GLN A 657 5.92 38.78 6.87
CA GLN A 657 6.86 39.58 7.66
C GLN A 657 6.26 40.02 9.01
N GLU A 658 4.97 40.36 9.04
CA GLU A 658 4.29 40.73 10.29
C GLU A 658 4.16 39.54 11.23
N ILE A 659 3.83 38.37 10.69
CA ILE A 659 3.75 37.12 11.45
C ILE A 659 5.15 36.73 11.99
N ALA A 660 6.16 36.72 11.13
CA ALA A 660 7.53 36.35 11.48
C ALA A 660 8.20 37.32 12.47
N ALA A 661 7.78 38.59 12.48
CA ALA A 661 8.28 39.60 13.41
C ALA A 661 7.81 39.37 14.86
N GLN A 662 6.72 38.61 15.07
CA GLN A 662 6.28 38.23 16.40
C GLN A 662 7.16 37.10 16.96
N PRO A 663 7.57 37.14 18.24
CA PRO A 663 8.24 36.00 18.86
C PRO A 663 7.36 34.74 18.80
N ARG A 664 7.91 33.60 18.38
CA ARG A 664 7.17 32.33 18.19
C ARG A 664 6.25 31.99 19.36
N ARG A 665 6.76 32.06 20.59
CA ARG A 665 5.97 31.82 21.80
C ARG A 665 4.77 32.76 21.92
N HIS A 666 4.95 34.05 21.63
CA HIS A 666 3.87 35.02 21.68
C HIS A 666 2.82 34.75 20.59
N PHE A 667 3.25 34.39 19.38
CA PHE A 667 2.34 34.02 18.30
C PHE A 667 1.52 32.78 18.67
N ILE A 668 2.16 31.71 19.16
CA ILE A 668 1.46 30.48 19.61
C ILE A 668 0.49 30.78 20.75
N ASP A 669 0.89 31.60 21.73
CA ASP A 669 0.01 31.92 22.86
C ASP A 669 -1.16 32.83 22.44
N ALA A 670 -1.00 33.67 21.41
CA ALA A 670 -2.04 34.58 20.92
C ALA A 670 -3.01 33.92 19.92
N TYR A 671 -2.51 33.02 19.07
CA TYR A 671 -3.26 32.46 17.94
C TYR A 671 -3.45 30.94 18.02
N GLY A 672 -2.85 30.26 18.99
CA GLY A 672 -2.92 28.80 19.13
C GLY A 672 -4.33 28.25 19.15
N GLU A 673 -5.23 28.81 19.97
CA GLU A 673 -6.62 28.36 20.04
C GLU A 673 -7.38 28.62 18.73
N ALA A 674 -7.21 29.80 18.14
CA ALA A 674 -7.93 30.21 16.92
C ALA A 674 -7.43 29.49 15.65
N LEU A 675 -6.18 29.02 15.63
CA LEU A 675 -5.60 28.24 14.52
C LEU A 675 -5.76 26.73 14.70
N GLY A 676 -6.59 26.25 15.64
CA GLY A 676 -6.81 24.81 15.83
C GLY A 676 -5.73 24.10 16.66
N GLY A 677 -4.85 24.83 17.35
CA GLY A 677 -3.92 24.30 18.34
C GLY A 677 -2.52 24.92 18.32
N ARG A 678 -1.73 24.63 19.36
CA ARG A 678 -0.34 25.12 19.49
C ARG A 678 0.56 24.60 18.35
N ALA A 679 0.35 23.36 17.93
CA ALA A 679 1.11 22.74 16.84
C ALA A 679 0.88 23.47 15.51
N GLN A 680 -0.39 23.72 15.16
CA GLN A 680 -0.75 24.44 13.95
C GLN A 680 -0.20 25.87 13.93
N ALA A 681 -0.40 26.63 15.01
CA ALA A 681 0.15 27.97 15.13
C ALA A 681 1.68 27.99 15.02
N SER A 682 2.35 26.98 15.58
CA SER A 682 3.79 26.83 15.44
C SER A 682 4.21 26.59 13.98
N ARG A 683 3.48 25.76 13.23
CA ARG A 683 3.73 25.47 11.81
C ARG A 683 3.58 26.71 10.95
N VAL A 684 2.48 27.44 11.12
CA VAL A 684 2.19 28.71 10.42
C VAL A 684 3.29 29.75 10.68
N HIS A 685 3.76 29.86 11.94
CA HIS A 685 4.85 30.78 12.28
C HIS A 685 6.16 30.41 11.59
N ALA A 686 6.51 29.12 11.56
CA ALA A 686 7.71 28.64 10.87
C ALA A 686 7.64 28.90 9.35
N GLN A 687 6.49 28.62 8.71
CA GLN A 687 6.25 28.92 7.30
C GLN A 687 6.37 30.43 7.02
N ALA A 688 5.85 31.28 7.90
CA ALA A 688 5.99 32.72 7.78
C ALA A 688 7.45 33.18 7.85
N GLN A 689 8.26 32.59 8.73
CA GLN A 689 9.69 32.89 8.82
C GLN A 689 10.42 32.52 7.52
N GLN A 690 10.10 31.37 6.93
CA GLN A 690 10.68 30.94 5.65
C GLN A 690 10.27 31.89 4.51
N ALA A 691 8.98 32.17 4.37
CA ALA A 691 8.46 33.07 3.33
C ALA A 691 9.00 34.52 3.48
N ALA A 692 9.15 35.00 4.70
CA ALA A 692 9.73 36.33 4.98
C ALA A 692 11.22 36.39 4.67
N GLY A 693 11.97 35.29 4.80
CA GLY A 693 13.39 35.22 4.44
C GLY A 693 13.64 35.17 2.93
N ALA A 694 12.66 34.69 2.15
CA ALA A 694 12.75 34.61 0.69
C ALA A 694 12.35 35.91 -0.04
N SER A 695 11.65 36.82 0.65
CA SER A 695 11.17 38.11 0.13
C SER A 695 12.18 39.23 0.34
#